data_AF-A0A6P8FG47-F1
#
_entry.id   AF-A0A6P8FG47-F1
#
_cell.length_a   1.000
_cell.length_b   1.000
_cell.length_c   1.000
_cell.angle_alpha   90.00
_cell.angle_beta   90.00
_cell.angle_gamma   90.00
#
_symmetry.space_group_name_H-M   'P 1'
#
loop_
_entity.id
_entity.type
_entity.pdbx_description
1 polymer ?
#
loop_
_entity_poly.entity_id
_entity_poly.type
_entity_poly.pdbx_seq_one_letter_code
_entity_poly.pdbx_strand_id
1 'polypeptide(L)'
;MEGGMDVLEEIALRLQKDGVSSDTSPEQRLCHLWQLLVQSEGELLTSSEELQTLRRQQATEMKEVENYVEHIRNLLEERESLTAEYERENDQLRAELAQMKHQLDSQRKEVVEMLEQEGLAEISQSSSSEQVAYMLVERATLLERLEAAERKLDTQTLTGNLREVHLQEELDHIRHTMGEELRHQQESIYCAQETMSQVHSEELLKQRGEQQRLERDLEEASRRLTMAHREIRHLTDELDSFRKNERYCDVVELQKAKDQNERLNEEIRVLRGRVRCLDTERKGLLEMVEVPKAALSHGPQISADHSDHSPLHLRQGGDADRVNGSLASSEDQEVHKRCRRESEDQECRLREVQRRLQKLQGEHEELVERNEELEALLGEQQNTSKEERERHEGEVEGLRRKIKSMEVELSKKPTLTALAPAKEGSVISQQQKDASGERGRFLESRLEEEKKWRKQLEVDLTAAQTALRKDKEILHRDQEELKALRSEVQSLRAKCQQAKALSQMLVQVRGEKGVLEDKVAQLERAHDRLKSDLALQVENSLAQQDLRESRGQVSELTAQLERSKAELSSLEKEHRTLKSEMTERNRQVLALQRELSEEAQLRLQAEGQRQRLDLELQHVRRQQQKQQQVWLEGRRPKPEGEPRPASGASQQEEGISQLASLKLEMSGLHSTLEEERELASQHQLALQAQISEAHARSKSQDSVLQQKSEENKQLRQDLARTQNLFTSAERELRYEREKNLDLKKHNALLDQEKLKVCAELRQAQAKLSKLEQTERGQAVELQRLQQKSRELELQLARSSQSRHSTSSLQEELCAERSRLIAADKKVLELQQQMKNTLHQLRLEEARAGETSKMERESRDLADSLSAVRAKLQEEQLQRKLLEQREEELHQQVRSLRAKEASLSRTNSELAHRLKQSDARLQVLESEQNAAREEQRVTRQTCGGLQEELASSQQESERLQEELQQAMLQLDSNIRKYNEKQCQYKSKLHKAKQVYTRATTQRDRVIQKLENELILATSLSEREQDHGRKVTEENEKLLLEKRELLQRVTEAEEMGSNGLRTATTIQQRVNILEVENRQLQEKTLRLAHQVGMLERGLRNVHSTCSMEDLKKMLPSDNEIFLQTSGSSPKLAMGDPLSILDSIRRVKVGEHLESLKSSFSVAFSQPSELSYLNVTSPEGARGPGDQEDSISVASEDA
;
A
#
# COMPACT_ATOMS: atom_id res chain seq x y z
N MET A 1 45.24 80.52 17.36
CA MET A 1 46.68 80.32 17.10
C MET A 1 47.31 79.41 18.16
N GLU A 2 46.84 79.38 19.40
CA GLU A 2 47.50 78.62 20.48
C GLU A 2 47.43 77.09 20.34
N GLY A 3 46.27 76.50 20.00
CA GLY A 3 46.10 75.03 19.89
C GLY A 3 46.93 74.31 18.81
N GLY A 4 47.81 75.03 18.09
CA GLY A 4 48.84 74.42 17.25
C GLY A 4 50.13 74.07 18.01
N MET A 5 50.35 74.65 19.21
CA MET A 5 51.47 74.30 20.08
C MET A 5 51.21 72.97 20.81
N ASP A 6 50.02 72.77 21.39
CA ASP A 6 49.66 71.54 22.10
C ASP A 6 49.93 70.29 21.25
N VAL A 7 49.46 70.27 19.99
CA VAL A 7 49.63 69.12 19.08
C VAL A 7 51.10 68.88 18.73
N LEU A 8 51.91 69.93 18.57
CA LEU A 8 53.34 69.77 18.30
C LEU A 8 54.12 69.30 19.54
N GLU A 9 53.71 69.74 20.73
CA GLU A 9 54.29 69.33 22.01
C GLU A 9 53.88 67.89 22.37
N GLU A 10 52.64 67.49 22.07
CA GLU A 10 52.14 66.11 22.19
C GLU A 10 52.83 65.15 21.20
N ILE A 11 53.04 65.58 19.95
CA ILE A 11 53.86 64.86 18.96
C ILE A 11 55.32 64.72 19.43
N ALA A 12 55.91 65.78 20.01
CA ALA A 12 57.27 65.73 20.53
C ALA A 12 57.39 64.80 21.75
N LEU A 13 56.42 64.85 22.68
CA LEU A 13 56.28 63.92 23.80
C LEU A 13 56.12 62.46 23.32
N ARG A 14 55.36 62.23 22.24
CA ARG A 14 55.19 60.89 21.68
C ARG A 14 56.48 60.37 21.06
N LEU A 15 57.16 61.17 20.23
CA LEU A 15 58.47 60.84 19.68
C LEU A 15 59.51 60.53 20.78
N GLN A 16 59.54 61.33 21.84
CA GLN A 16 60.42 61.11 22.99
C GLN A 16 60.07 59.82 23.76
N LYS A 17 58.78 59.52 23.94
CA LYS A 17 58.29 58.31 24.59
C LYS A 17 58.58 57.04 23.78
N ASP A 18 58.53 57.15 22.46
CA ASP A 18 58.87 56.08 21.51
C ASP A 18 60.40 55.98 21.27
N GLY A 19 61.23 56.76 21.99
CA GLY A 19 62.70 56.65 22.02
C GLY A 19 63.47 57.50 21.00
N VAL A 20 62.80 58.33 20.21
CA VAL A 20 63.41 59.17 19.17
C VAL A 20 64.00 60.44 19.78
N SER A 21 65.33 60.61 19.72
CA SER A 21 65.99 61.77 20.37
C SER A 21 65.75 63.10 19.64
N SER A 22 65.85 64.20 20.38
CA SER A 22 65.70 65.59 19.89
C SER A 22 66.63 65.94 18.72
N ASP A 23 67.76 65.26 18.63
CA ASP A 23 68.89 65.57 17.75
C ASP A 23 68.85 64.76 16.44
N THR A 24 67.89 63.85 16.30
CA THR A 24 67.64 63.09 15.07
C THR A 24 67.26 63.99 13.89
N SER A 25 67.52 63.56 12.65
CA SER A 25 67.09 64.31 11.45
C SER A 25 65.57 64.55 11.50
N PRO A 26 65.06 65.72 11.06
CA PRO A 26 63.62 65.91 10.88
C PRO A 26 63.02 64.85 9.96
N GLU A 27 63.78 64.33 8.99
CA GLU A 27 63.37 63.24 8.09
C GLU A 27 63.15 61.93 8.86
N GLN A 28 64.03 61.61 9.82
CA GLN A 28 63.90 60.40 10.65
C GLN A 28 62.67 60.48 11.56
N ARG A 29 62.40 61.65 12.16
CA ARG A 29 61.18 61.90 12.93
C ARG A 29 59.93 61.81 12.08
N LEU A 30 59.94 62.35 10.86
CA LEU A 30 58.81 62.31 9.94
C LEU A 30 58.55 60.88 9.44
N CYS A 31 59.59 60.09 9.16
CA CYS A 31 59.46 58.66 8.87
C CYS A 31 58.88 57.86 10.04
N HIS A 32 59.28 58.13 11.29
CA HIS A 32 58.70 57.48 12.47
C HIS A 32 57.21 57.85 12.66
N LEU A 33 56.85 59.13 12.51
CA LEU A 33 55.45 59.56 12.57
C LEU A 33 54.61 58.95 11.43
N TRP A 34 55.18 58.80 10.24
CA TRP A 34 54.51 58.10 9.13
C TRP A 34 54.30 56.61 9.42
N GLN A 35 55.29 55.93 10.01
CA GLN A 35 55.15 54.54 10.43
C GLN A 35 54.06 54.37 11.52
N LEU A 36 54.01 55.26 12.52
CA LEU A 36 52.94 55.29 13.52
C LEU A 36 51.56 55.53 12.90
N LEU A 37 51.46 56.47 11.94
CA LEU A 37 50.21 56.75 11.23
C LEU A 37 49.71 55.48 10.52
N VAL A 38 50.54 54.88 9.67
CA VAL A 38 50.21 53.66 8.91
C VAL A 38 49.89 52.48 9.82
N GLN A 39 50.57 52.34 10.97
CA GLN A 39 50.22 51.35 11.99
C GLN A 39 48.84 51.62 12.59
N SER A 40 48.55 52.86 13.01
CA SER A 40 47.26 53.23 13.60
C SER A 40 46.09 53.16 12.60
N GLU A 41 46.32 53.43 11.32
CA GLU A 41 45.34 53.22 10.25
C GLU A 41 45.09 51.72 10.03
N GLY A 42 46.13 50.89 10.11
CA GLY A 42 46.01 49.42 10.10
C GLY A 42 45.21 48.89 11.28
N GLU A 43 45.55 49.29 12.51
CA GLU A 43 44.84 48.90 13.75
C GLU A 43 43.37 49.36 13.74
N LEU A 44 43.08 50.55 13.19
CA LEU A 44 41.72 51.04 13.03
C LEU A 44 40.94 50.22 11.98
N LEU A 45 41.59 49.80 10.89
CA LEU A 45 40.98 48.95 9.87
C LEU A 45 40.70 47.55 10.41
N THR A 46 41.65 46.88 11.09
CA THR A 46 41.40 45.55 11.67
C THR A 46 40.31 45.62 12.75
N SER A 47 40.33 46.62 13.63
CA SER A 47 39.28 46.80 14.63
C SER A 47 37.91 47.11 14.00
N SER A 48 37.87 47.83 12.87
CA SER A 48 36.63 48.03 12.08
C SER A 48 36.13 46.74 11.45
N GLU A 49 37.02 45.89 10.95
CA GLU A 49 36.67 44.57 10.39
C GLU A 49 36.17 43.60 11.46
N GLU A 50 36.82 43.55 12.63
CA GLU A 50 36.37 42.82 13.84
C GLU A 50 34.98 43.29 14.31
N LEU A 51 34.74 44.60 14.33
CA LEU A 51 33.43 45.15 14.71
C LEU A 51 32.37 44.81 13.64
N GLN A 52 32.75 44.63 12.37
CA GLN A 52 31.85 44.11 11.35
C GLN A 52 31.63 42.59 11.44
N THR A 53 32.62 41.77 11.79
CA THR A 53 32.42 40.33 11.98
C THR A 53 31.55 40.05 13.20
N LEU A 54 31.78 40.74 14.33
CA LEU A 54 30.90 40.71 15.51
C LEU A 54 29.46 41.11 15.17
N ARG A 55 29.24 42.14 14.34
CA ARG A 55 27.89 42.51 13.88
C ARG A 55 27.25 41.45 12.97
N ARG A 56 28.04 40.74 12.16
CA ARG A 56 27.53 39.62 11.33
C ARG A 56 27.16 38.43 12.21
N GLN A 57 28.00 38.09 13.20
CA GLN A 57 27.75 37.04 14.19
C GLN A 57 26.48 37.33 15.02
N GLN A 58 26.35 38.55 15.55
CA GLN A 58 25.13 38.97 16.25
C GLN A 58 23.89 38.88 15.35
N ALA A 59 24.02 39.18 14.05
CA ALA A 59 22.91 39.07 13.10
C ALA A 59 22.58 37.62 12.70
N THR A 60 23.49 36.66 12.83
CA THR A 60 23.17 35.22 12.70
C THR A 60 22.58 34.66 13.99
N GLU A 61 23.14 34.99 15.15
CA GLU A 61 22.61 34.60 16.47
C GLU A 61 21.17 35.09 16.67
N MET A 62 20.87 36.34 16.29
CA MET A 62 19.50 36.87 16.33
C MET A 62 18.54 36.09 15.44
N LYS A 63 18.95 35.64 14.25
CA LYS A 63 18.12 34.81 13.37
C LYS A 63 17.92 33.40 13.92
N GLU A 64 18.93 32.83 14.57
CA GLU A 64 18.79 31.55 15.26
C GLU A 64 17.79 31.66 16.42
N VAL A 65 17.86 32.74 17.21
CA VAL A 65 16.85 33.04 18.25
C VAL A 65 15.45 33.26 17.65
N GLU A 66 15.32 33.96 16.53
CA GLU A 66 14.05 34.11 15.81
C GLU A 66 13.47 32.74 15.38
N ASN A 67 14.30 31.88 14.79
CA ASN A 67 13.92 30.51 14.41
C ASN A 67 13.51 29.64 15.61
N TYR A 68 14.24 29.72 16.74
CA TYR A 68 13.88 29.01 17.96
C TYR A 68 12.56 29.52 18.56
N VAL A 69 12.32 30.84 18.54
CA VAL A 69 11.05 31.43 19.00
C VAL A 69 9.89 31.01 18.09
N GLU A 70 10.09 30.93 16.77
CA GLU A 70 9.09 30.43 15.83
C GLU A 70 8.79 28.93 16.04
N HIS A 71 9.81 28.09 16.22
CA HIS A 71 9.60 26.68 16.57
C HIS A 71 8.83 26.51 17.89
N ILE A 72 9.11 27.34 18.90
CA ILE A 72 8.36 27.35 20.17
C ILE A 72 6.89 27.78 19.96
N ARG A 73 6.60 28.75 19.08
CA ARG A 73 5.20 29.10 18.72
C ARG A 73 4.49 27.92 18.10
N ASN A 74 5.09 27.27 17.10
CA ASN A 74 4.49 26.12 16.41
C ASN A 74 4.18 24.98 17.40
N LEU A 75 5.10 24.67 18.33
CA LEU A 75 4.86 23.69 19.40
C LEU A 75 3.75 24.11 20.39
N LEU A 76 3.54 25.42 20.62
CA LEU A 76 2.44 25.91 21.44
C LEU A 76 1.10 25.80 20.70
N GLU A 77 1.06 26.13 19.41
CA GLU A 77 -0.11 25.99 18.54
C GLU A 77 -0.52 24.52 18.36
N GLU A 78 0.46 23.60 18.21
CA GLU A 78 0.23 22.15 18.25
C GLU A 78 -0.33 21.69 19.61
N ARG A 79 0.21 22.21 20.73
CA ARG A 79 -0.32 21.87 22.06
C ARG A 79 -1.75 22.38 22.25
N GLU A 80 -2.07 23.56 21.71
CA GLU A 80 -3.39 24.19 21.86
C GLU A 80 -4.43 23.56 20.93
N SER A 81 -4.06 23.15 19.71
CA SER A 81 -4.94 22.38 18.84
C SER A 81 -5.29 21.01 19.43
N LEU A 82 -4.30 20.26 19.93
CA LEU A 82 -4.49 19.00 20.66
C LEU A 82 -5.33 19.18 21.93
N THR A 83 -5.12 20.27 22.68
CA THR A 83 -5.96 20.57 23.88
C THR A 83 -7.42 20.79 23.47
N ALA A 84 -7.66 21.57 22.40
CA ALA A 84 -9.00 21.81 21.89
C ALA A 84 -9.65 20.56 21.27
N GLU A 85 -8.87 19.61 20.74
CA GLU A 85 -9.37 18.30 20.32
C GLU A 85 -9.83 17.46 21.52
N TYR A 86 -9.00 17.34 22.57
CA TYR A 86 -9.40 16.66 23.80
C TYR A 86 -10.61 17.31 24.49
N GLU A 87 -10.75 18.64 24.44
CA GLU A 87 -11.94 19.32 24.97
C GLU A 87 -13.21 18.96 24.18
N ARG A 88 -13.15 18.93 22.84
CA ARG A 88 -14.26 18.49 21.98
C ARG A 88 -14.64 17.03 22.21
N GLU A 89 -13.66 16.14 22.33
CA GLU A 89 -13.91 14.72 22.67
C GLU A 89 -14.56 14.59 24.06
N ASN A 90 -14.12 15.36 25.05
CA ASN A 90 -14.70 15.35 26.39
C ASN A 90 -16.16 15.83 26.38
N ASP A 91 -16.46 16.90 25.64
CA ASP A 91 -17.83 17.41 25.50
C ASP A 91 -18.73 16.49 24.67
N GLN A 92 -18.20 15.80 23.65
CA GLN A 92 -18.94 14.73 22.97
C GLN A 92 -19.26 13.58 23.93
N LEU A 93 -18.28 13.08 24.69
CA LEU A 93 -18.49 12.01 25.67
C LEU A 93 -19.47 12.43 26.79
N ARG A 94 -19.48 13.71 27.19
CA ARG A 94 -20.50 14.27 28.11
C ARG A 94 -21.89 14.26 27.48
N ALA A 95 -22.03 14.61 26.21
CA ALA A 95 -23.30 14.58 25.48
C ALA A 95 -23.82 13.14 25.32
N GLU A 96 -22.96 12.19 24.96
CA GLU A 96 -23.29 10.75 24.88
C GLU A 96 -23.71 10.20 26.25
N LEU A 97 -22.99 10.53 27.32
CA LEU A 97 -23.38 10.17 28.70
C LEU A 97 -24.70 10.81 29.14
N ALA A 98 -25.03 12.01 28.67
CA ALA A 98 -26.31 12.65 28.93
C ALA A 98 -27.46 11.97 28.15
N GLN A 99 -27.22 11.58 26.89
CA GLN A 99 -28.17 10.81 26.08
C GLN A 99 -28.45 9.43 26.68
N MET A 100 -27.41 8.70 27.09
CA MET A 100 -27.56 7.40 27.76
C MET A 100 -28.33 7.51 29.08
N LYS A 101 -28.10 8.57 29.88
CA LYS A 101 -28.90 8.85 31.08
C LYS A 101 -30.37 9.11 30.73
N HIS A 102 -30.65 9.91 29.71
CA HIS A 102 -32.02 10.21 29.29
C HIS A 102 -32.78 8.96 28.83
N GLN A 103 -32.12 8.03 28.14
CA GLN A 103 -32.68 6.73 27.75
C GLN A 103 -32.95 5.83 28.96
N LEU A 104 -32.05 5.79 29.94
CA LEU A 104 -32.27 5.05 31.20
C LEU A 104 -33.40 5.67 32.03
N ASP A 105 -33.53 7.00 32.04
CA ASP A 105 -34.63 7.71 32.71
C ASP A 105 -35.99 7.53 32.01
N SER A 106 -36.03 7.35 30.68
CA SER A 106 -37.28 7.00 29.97
C SER A 106 -37.69 5.56 30.26
N GLN A 107 -36.77 4.60 30.11
CA GLN A 107 -37.00 3.19 30.45
C GLN A 107 -37.42 3.01 31.92
N ARG A 108 -36.84 3.80 32.84
CA ARG A 108 -37.25 3.79 34.24
C ARG A 108 -38.68 4.30 34.43
N LYS A 109 -39.12 5.32 33.69
CA LYS A 109 -40.51 5.80 33.74
C LYS A 109 -41.50 4.78 33.18
N GLU A 110 -41.16 4.15 32.05
CA GLU A 110 -41.96 3.06 31.47
C GLU A 110 -42.15 1.93 32.49
N VAL A 111 -41.10 1.53 33.23
CA VAL A 111 -41.18 0.53 34.30
C VAL A 111 -41.97 1.03 35.53
N VAL A 112 -41.84 2.30 35.92
CA VAL A 112 -42.65 2.93 36.98
C VAL A 112 -44.14 2.87 36.62
N GLU A 113 -44.50 3.29 35.41
CA GLU A 113 -45.89 3.36 34.93
C GLU A 113 -46.50 1.96 34.80
N MET A 114 -45.74 0.94 34.34
CA MET A 114 -46.21 -0.45 34.34
C MET A 114 -46.43 -1.00 35.76
N LEU A 115 -45.52 -0.73 36.70
CA LEU A 115 -45.69 -1.18 38.09
C LEU A 115 -46.87 -0.48 38.78
N GLU A 116 -47.15 0.79 38.45
CA GLU A 116 -48.32 1.51 38.98
C GLU A 116 -49.64 1.00 38.38
N GLN A 117 -49.66 0.61 37.10
CA GLN A 117 -50.83 0.00 36.45
C GLN A 117 -51.20 -1.37 37.05
N GLU A 118 -50.21 -2.21 37.35
CA GLU A 118 -50.40 -3.52 38.02
C GLU A 118 -50.67 -3.41 39.54
N GLY A 119 -50.85 -2.19 40.07
CA GLY A 119 -51.14 -1.95 41.49
C GLY A 119 -49.92 -2.07 42.42
N LEU A 120 -48.71 -2.26 41.87
CA LEU A 120 -47.43 -2.39 42.58
C LEU A 120 -46.74 -1.02 42.81
N ALA A 121 -47.52 0.05 42.97
CA ALA A 121 -47.04 1.42 43.15
C ALA A 121 -46.08 1.58 44.34
N GLU A 122 -46.18 0.75 45.38
CA GLU A 122 -45.27 0.78 46.53
C GLU A 122 -43.80 0.45 46.19
N ILE A 123 -43.55 -0.26 45.08
CA ILE A 123 -42.19 -0.56 44.58
C ILE A 123 -41.80 0.20 43.30
N SER A 124 -42.70 1.01 42.71
CA SER A 124 -42.40 1.74 41.46
C SER A 124 -41.17 2.66 41.61
N GLN A 125 -40.99 3.24 42.80
CA GLN A 125 -39.91 4.19 43.08
C GLN A 125 -38.61 3.54 43.61
N SER A 126 -38.63 2.25 43.94
CA SER A 126 -37.46 1.50 44.46
C SER A 126 -36.33 1.35 43.43
N SER A 127 -35.19 0.77 43.83
CA SER A 127 -34.17 0.34 42.87
C SER A 127 -34.66 -0.85 42.04
N SER A 128 -34.14 -1.01 40.82
CA SER A 128 -34.48 -2.15 39.95
C SER A 128 -34.12 -3.50 40.58
N SER A 129 -33.09 -3.55 41.43
CA SER A 129 -32.76 -4.71 42.26
C SER A 129 -33.84 -5.05 43.29
N GLU A 130 -34.46 -4.05 43.92
CA GLU A 130 -35.53 -4.25 44.90
C GLU A 130 -36.85 -4.61 44.20
N GLN A 131 -37.15 -3.99 43.05
CA GLN A 131 -38.29 -4.34 42.20
C GLN A 131 -38.24 -5.81 41.77
N VAL A 132 -37.09 -6.26 41.26
CA VAL A 132 -36.89 -7.68 40.88
C VAL A 132 -36.97 -8.60 42.09
N ALA A 133 -36.39 -8.22 43.24
CA ALA A 133 -36.49 -9.01 44.46
C ALA A 133 -37.96 -9.16 44.94
N TYR A 134 -38.73 -8.07 44.93
CA TYR A 134 -40.15 -8.08 45.30
C TYR A 134 -40.99 -8.93 44.32
N MET A 135 -40.82 -8.75 43.00
CA MET A 135 -41.51 -9.57 42.00
C MET A 135 -41.19 -11.07 42.14
N LEU A 136 -39.96 -11.42 42.52
CA LEU A 136 -39.58 -12.81 42.79
C LEU A 136 -40.23 -13.36 44.07
N VAL A 137 -40.41 -12.52 45.11
CA VAL A 137 -41.12 -12.89 46.34
C VAL A 137 -42.62 -13.05 46.09
N GLU A 138 -43.29 -12.09 45.44
CA GLU A 138 -44.72 -12.22 45.11
C GLU A 138 -44.98 -13.40 44.18
N ARG A 139 -44.10 -13.66 43.20
CA ARG A 139 -44.19 -14.88 42.38
C ARG A 139 -44.11 -16.15 43.22
N ALA A 140 -43.31 -16.18 44.29
CA ALA A 140 -43.26 -17.32 45.20
C ALA A 140 -44.52 -17.43 46.07
N THR A 141 -45.00 -16.33 46.67
CA THR A 141 -46.22 -16.36 47.52
C THR A 141 -47.48 -16.69 46.73
N LEU A 142 -47.56 -16.27 45.46
CA LEU A 142 -48.66 -16.63 44.55
C LEU A 142 -48.63 -18.13 44.18
N LEU A 143 -47.44 -18.71 43.96
CA LEU A 143 -47.28 -20.15 43.75
C LEU A 143 -47.68 -20.94 45.01
N GLU A 144 -47.22 -20.54 46.20
CA GLU A 144 -47.62 -21.17 47.46
C GLU A 144 -49.14 -21.09 47.69
N ARG A 145 -49.78 -19.96 47.35
CA ARG A 145 -51.24 -19.78 47.42
C ARG A 145 -51.99 -20.68 46.43
N LEU A 146 -51.47 -20.87 45.22
CA LEU A 146 -52.02 -21.79 44.21
C LEU A 146 -51.94 -23.24 44.68
N GLU A 147 -50.77 -23.73 45.07
CA GLU A 147 -50.62 -25.09 45.60
C GLU A 147 -51.48 -25.31 46.86
N ALA A 148 -51.64 -24.29 47.71
CA ALA A 148 -52.51 -24.33 48.88
C ALA A 148 -54.01 -24.23 48.56
N ALA A 149 -54.39 -23.85 47.34
CA ALA A 149 -55.75 -23.92 46.83
C ALA A 149 -56.03 -25.31 46.22
N GLU A 150 -55.10 -25.86 45.44
CA GLU A 150 -55.16 -27.23 44.92
C GLU A 150 -55.34 -28.26 46.05
N ARG A 151 -54.50 -28.18 47.09
CA ARG A 151 -54.58 -29.03 48.30
C ARG A 151 -55.90 -28.88 49.09
N LYS A 152 -56.64 -27.78 48.90
CA LYS A 152 -57.99 -27.58 49.48
C LYS A 152 -59.09 -28.18 48.60
N LEU A 153 -58.87 -28.29 47.30
CA LEU A 153 -59.77 -28.99 46.37
C LEU A 153 -59.75 -30.49 46.66
N ASP A 154 -58.55 -31.08 46.79
CA ASP A 154 -58.32 -32.50 47.08
C ASP A 154 -58.94 -32.99 48.42
N THR A 155 -59.23 -32.07 49.35
CA THR A 155 -59.67 -32.40 50.72
C THR A 155 -61.16 -32.17 50.98
N GLN A 156 -61.94 -31.67 50.02
CA GLN A 156 -63.38 -31.36 50.21
C GLN A 156 -64.36 -32.41 49.64
N THR A 157 -63.86 -33.51 49.08
CA THR A 157 -64.68 -34.56 48.42
C THR A 157 -65.53 -35.44 49.35
N LEU A 158 -65.52 -35.20 50.68
CA LEU A 158 -66.10 -36.09 51.69
C LEU A 158 -66.92 -35.38 52.78
N THR A 159 -67.94 -34.59 52.41
CA THR A 159 -69.16 -34.39 53.25
C THR A 159 -70.32 -33.76 52.47
N GLY A 160 -71.06 -34.57 51.71
CA GLY A 160 -72.34 -34.19 51.12
C GLY A 160 -73.54 -34.69 51.93
N ASN A 161 -74.61 -33.88 51.99
CA ASN A 161 -76.05 -34.22 52.17
C ASN A 161 -76.84 -33.20 53.02
N LEU A 162 -76.93 -31.94 52.55
CA LEU A 162 -77.99 -30.99 52.95
C LEU A 162 -78.10 -29.72 52.07
N ARG A 163 -77.51 -29.71 50.86
CA ARG A 163 -77.38 -28.50 50.00
C ARG A 163 -78.13 -28.52 48.66
N GLU A 164 -78.69 -29.66 48.25
CA GLU A 164 -79.24 -29.85 46.89
C GLU A 164 -80.34 -28.86 46.49
N VAL A 165 -81.16 -28.38 47.46
CA VAL A 165 -82.26 -27.45 47.17
C VAL A 165 -81.78 -26.03 46.88
N HIS A 166 -80.75 -25.54 47.59
CA HIS A 166 -80.18 -24.21 47.33
C HIS A 166 -79.27 -24.24 46.10
N LEU A 167 -78.51 -25.32 45.93
CA LEU A 167 -77.68 -25.54 44.74
C LEU A 167 -78.50 -25.53 43.45
N GLN A 168 -79.77 -25.93 43.44
CA GLN A 168 -80.59 -25.85 42.23
C GLN A 168 -80.92 -24.40 41.85
N GLU A 169 -81.30 -23.54 42.81
CA GLU A 169 -81.56 -22.12 42.58
C GLU A 169 -80.27 -21.36 42.23
N GLU A 170 -79.16 -21.67 42.92
CA GLU A 170 -77.83 -21.16 42.58
C GLU A 170 -77.40 -21.60 41.17
N LEU A 171 -77.61 -22.87 40.78
CA LEU A 171 -77.28 -23.36 39.44
C LEU A 171 -78.16 -22.76 38.33
N ASP A 172 -79.42 -22.43 38.59
CA ASP A 172 -80.27 -21.72 37.63
C ASP A 172 -79.92 -20.22 37.55
N HIS A 173 -79.49 -19.60 38.65
CA HIS A 173 -78.93 -18.25 38.62
C HIS A 173 -77.58 -18.20 37.88
N ILE A 174 -76.67 -19.13 38.17
CA ILE A 174 -75.38 -19.30 37.46
C ILE A 174 -75.61 -19.61 35.98
N ARG A 175 -76.60 -20.43 35.62
CA ARG A 175 -76.98 -20.63 34.19
C ARG A 175 -77.44 -19.34 33.52
N HIS A 176 -78.03 -18.40 34.27
CA HIS A 176 -78.42 -17.10 33.74
C HIS A 176 -77.23 -16.13 33.65
N THR A 177 -76.45 -15.95 34.73
CA THR A 177 -75.29 -15.06 34.73
C THR A 177 -74.21 -15.54 33.79
N MET A 178 -73.86 -16.83 33.74
CA MET A 178 -72.95 -17.38 32.73
C MET A 178 -73.48 -17.15 31.30
N GLY A 179 -74.79 -17.13 31.10
CA GLY A 179 -75.42 -16.83 29.81
C GLY A 179 -75.39 -15.34 29.43
N GLU A 180 -75.32 -14.43 30.41
CA GLU A 180 -75.13 -13.00 30.23
C GLU A 180 -73.65 -12.64 30.13
N GLU A 181 -72.79 -13.24 30.94
CA GLU A 181 -71.34 -13.18 30.85
C GLU A 181 -70.83 -13.73 29.52
N LEU A 182 -71.40 -14.81 28.96
CA LEU A 182 -71.06 -15.25 27.60
C LEU A 182 -71.48 -14.24 26.53
N ARG A 183 -72.60 -13.51 26.72
CA ARG A 183 -73.00 -12.43 25.80
C ARG A 183 -72.06 -11.22 25.93
N HIS A 184 -71.80 -10.76 27.15
CA HIS A 184 -70.84 -9.68 27.40
C HIS A 184 -69.40 -10.06 27.05
N GLN A 185 -69.00 -11.33 27.16
CA GLN A 185 -67.71 -11.80 26.64
C GLN A 185 -67.70 -11.79 25.11
N GLN A 186 -68.78 -12.20 24.43
CA GLN A 186 -68.86 -12.11 22.96
C GLN A 186 -68.89 -10.66 22.47
N GLU A 187 -69.63 -9.77 23.14
CA GLU A 187 -69.67 -8.32 22.86
C GLU A 187 -68.34 -7.64 23.19
N SER A 188 -67.71 -8.01 24.31
CA SER A 188 -66.38 -7.50 24.71
C SER A 188 -65.28 -8.02 23.80
N ILE A 189 -65.31 -9.29 23.38
CA ILE A 189 -64.40 -9.85 22.36
C ILE A 189 -64.63 -9.15 21.02
N TYR A 190 -65.87 -8.89 20.62
CA TYR A 190 -66.16 -8.16 19.38
C TYR A 190 -65.63 -6.72 19.44
N CYS A 191 -65.92 -5.99 20.52
CA CYS A 191 -65.42 -4.62 20.72
C CYS A 191 -63.89 -4.59 20.86
N ALA A 192 -63.28 -5.55 21.55
CA ALA A 192 -61.83 -5.68 21.67
C ALA A 192 -61.18 -6.07 20.34
N GLN A 193 -61.83 -6.89 19.51
CA GLN A 193 -61.37 -7.23 18.17
C GLN A 193 -61.50 -6.04 17.21
N GLU A 194 -62.52 -5.20 17.38
CA GLU A 194 -62.68 -3.95 16.63
C GLU A 194 -61.66 -2.88 17.08
N THR A 195 -61.45 -2.67 18.39
CA THR A 195 -60.44 -1.74 18.88
C THR A 195 -59.02 -2.22 18.58
N MET A 196 -58.72 -3.52 18.71
CA MET A 196 -57.42 -4.07 18.26
C MET A 196 -57.22 -3.91 16.75
N SER A 197 -58.27 -4.09 15.94
CA SER A 197 -58.21 -3.80 14.49
C SER A 197 -57.96 -2.31 14.20
N GLN A 198 -58.63 -1.40 14.93
CA GLN A 198 -58.42 0.04 14.81
C GLN A 198 -57.01 0.44 15.23
N VAL A 199 -56.57 0.03 16.42
CA VAL A 199 -55.20 0.25 16.94
C VAL A 199 -54.16 -0.29 15.97
N HIS A 200 -54.31 -1.52 15.45
CA HIS A 200 -53.37 -2.08 14.48
C HIS A 200 -53.38 -1.31 13.14
N SER A 201 -54.52 -0.76 12.72
CA SER A 201 -54.58 0.12 11.54
C SER A 201 -53.91 1.48 11.78
N GLU A 202 -54.02 2.04 13.00
CA GLU A 202 -53.28 3.24 13.38
C GLU A 202 -51.78 2.97 13.53
N GLU A 203 -51.39 1.82 14.10
CA GLU A 203 -50.01 1.36 14.25
C GLU A 203 -49.33 1.30 12.89
N LEU A 204 -49.99 0.68 11.90
CA LEU A 204 -49.52 0.61 10.51
C LEU A 204 -49.46 2.00 9.85
N LEU A 205 -50.34 2.93 10.19
CA LEU A 205 -50.28 4.32 9.70
C LEU A 205 -49.16 5.13 10.38
N LYS A 206 -48.92 4.93 11.68
CA LYS A 206 -47.81 5.52 12.46
C LYS A 206 -46.48 5.04 11.92
N GLN A 207 -46.27 3.72 11.85
CA GLN A 207 -45.07 3.09 11.28
C GLN A 207 -44.82 3.52 9.83
N ARG A 208 -45.86 3.65 8.99
CA ARG A 208 -45.71 4.15 7.61
C ARG A 208 -45.37 5.64 7.56
N GLY A 209 -45.87 6.44 8.49
CA GLY A 209 -45.50 7.84 8.66
C GLY A 209 -44.05 8.01 9.15
N GLU A 210 -43.58 7.12 10.03
CA GLU A 210 -42.21 7.05 10.54
C GLU A 210 -41.23 6.58 9.47
N GLN A 211 -41.56 5.52 8.72
CA GLN A 211 -40.79 5.08 7.54
C GLN A 211 -40.59 6.24 6.56
N GLN A 212 -41.65 6.97 6.22
CA GLN A 212 -41.53 8.14 5.35
C GLN A 212 -40.75 9.32 5.98
N ARG A 213 -40.65 9.42 7.32
CA ARG A 213 -39.76 10.41 7.96
C ARG A 213 -38.31 9.98 7.79
N LEU A 214 -38.00 8.75 8.18
CA LEU A 214 -36.67 8.15 8.04
C LEU A 214 -36.18 8.12 6.58
N GLU A 215 -37.05 7.89 5.60
CA GLU A 215 -36.73 8.03 4.16
C GLU A 215 -36.33 9.45 3.79
N ARG A 216 -37.06 10.47 4.25
CA ARG A 216 -36.72 11.90 4.01
C ARG A 216 -35.45 12.30 4.74
N ASP A 217 -35.24 11.83 5.97
CA ASP A 217 -34.05 12.11 6.76
C ASP A 217 -32.81 11.43 6.14
N LEU A 218 -32.95 10.22 5.59
CA LEU A 218 -31.92 9.52 4.82
C LEU A 218 -31.62 10.21 3.48
N GLU A 219 -32.65 10.66 2.75
CA GLU A 219 -32.48 11.49 1.54
C GLU A 219 -31.74 12.79 1.87
N GLU A 220 -32.10 13.47 2.96
CA GLU A 220 -31.47 14.74 3.32
C GLU A 220 -30.04 14.53 3.85
N ALA A 221 -29.78 13.50 4.66
CA ALA A 221 -28.42 13.09 5.02
C ALA A 221 -27.58 12.79 3.76
N SER A 222 -28.16 12.11 2.76
CA SER A 222 -27.50 11.84 1.47
C SER A 222 -27.23 13.13 0.67
N ARG A 223 -28.15 14.11 0.71
CA ARG A 223 -27.96 15.45 0.10
C ARG A 223 -26.86 16.23 0.82
N ARG A 224 -26.86 16.26 2.16
CA ARG A 224 -25.84 16.91 3.01
C ARG A 224 -24.46 16.30 2.78
N LEU A 225 -24.36 14.97 2.76
CA LEU A 225 -23.12 14.25 2.41
C LEU A 225 -22.65 14.58 0.99
N THR A 226 -23.56 14.69 0.03
CA THR A 226 -23.23 15.09 -1.35
C THR A 226 -22.74 16.55 -1.43
N MET A 227 -23.27 17.45 -0.59
CA MET A 227 -22.78 18.83 -0.46
C MET A 227 -21.39 18.87 0.16
N ALA A 228 -21.18 18.20 1.30
CA ALA A 228 -19.86 18.10 1.93
C ALA A 228 -18.81 17.50 0.97
N HIS A 229 -19.16 16.45 0.20
CA HIS A 229 -18.28 15.91 -0.83
C HIS A 229 -18.02 16.85 -2.02
N ARG A 230 -18.79 17.93 -2.23
CA ARG A 230 -18.45 19.01 -3.20
C ARG A 230 -17.57 20.06 -2.55
N GLU A 231 -17.88 20.44 -1.32
CA GLU A 231 -17.16 21.44 -0.53
C GLU A 231 -15.73 21.00 -0.21
N ILE A 232 -15.52 19.74 0.20
CA ILE A 232 -14.19 19.12 0.35
C ILE A 232 -13.40 19.18 -0.97
N ARG A 233 -14.05 18.97 -2.12
CA ARG A 233 -13.40 19.10 -3.44
C ARG A 233 -13.02 20.54 -3.75
N HIS A 234 -13.94 21.50 -3.54
CA HIS A 234 -13.68 22.93 -3.72
C HIS A 234 -12.49 23.39 -2.87
N LEU A 235 -12.48 23.04 -1.58
CA LEU A 235 -11.38 23.35 -0.66
C LEU A 235 -10.08 22.65 -1.07
N THR A 236 -10.14 21.43 -1.64
CA THR A 236 -8.95 20.75 -2.18
C THR A 236 -8.42 21.47 -3.42
N ASP A 237 -9.29 21.85 -4.36
CA ASP A 237 -8.92 22.60 -5.56
C ASP A 237 -8.36 24.00 -5.22
N GLU A 238 -8.93 24.66 -4.20
CA GLU A 238 -8.41 25.92 -3.64
C GLU A 238 -7.05 25.74 -2.98
N LEU A 239 -6.87 24.75 -2.09
CA LEU A 239 -5.57 24.46 -1.45
C LEU A 239 -4.50 24.11 -2.48
N ASP A 240 -4.83 23.34 -3.51
CA ASP A 240 -3.92 23.06 -4.62
C ASP A 240 -3.75 24.25 -5.58
N SER A 241 -4.56 25.31 -5.50
CA SER A 241 -4.30 26.60 -6.15
C SER A 241 -3.36 27.47 -5.31
N PHE A 242 -3.54 27.51 -3.99
CA PHE A 242 -2.64 28.19 -3.06
C PHE A 242 -1.24 27.59 -3.13
N ARG A 243 -1.09 26.26 -3.07
CA ARG A 243 0.19 25.56 -3.26
C ARG A 243 0.87 25.83 -4.60
N LYS A 244 0.11 26.11 -5.67
CA LYS A 244 0.67 26.48 -6.98
C LYS A 244 1.17 27.93 -6.99
N ASN A 245 0.46 28.84 -6.33
CA ASN A 245 0.87 30.24 -6.15
C ASN A 245 2.08 30.37 -5.20
N GLU A 246 2.07 29.61 -4.10
CA GLU A 246 3.17 29.48 -3.14
C GLU A 246 4.45 29.01 -3.85
N ARG A 247 4.40 27.85 -4.54
CA ARG A 247 5.52 27.36 -5.37
C ARG A 247 5.95 28.33 -6.46
N TYR A 248 5.05 29.15 -7.00
CA TYR A 248 5.40 30.19 -7.97
C TYR A 248 6.15 31.35 -7.31
N CYS A 249 5.72 31.77 -6.11
CA CYS A 249 6.45 32.74 -5.29
C CYS A 249 7.84 32.18 -4.90
N ASP A 250 7.92 30.95 -4.39
CA ASP A 250 9.18 30.28 -4.05
C ASP A 250 10.14 30.26 -5.24
N VAL A 251 9.66 29.89 -6.44
CA VAL A 251 10.48 29.87 -7.66
C VAL A 251 10.95 31.28 -8.05
N VAL A 252 10.11 32.30 -7.89
CA VAL A 252 10.49 33.70 -8.14
C VAL A 252 11.48 34.23 -7.10
N GLU A 253 11.38 33.84 -5.83
CA GLU A 253 12.31 34.27 -4.78
C GLU A 253 13.64 33.50 -4.82
N LEU A 254 13.60 32.20 -5.10
CA LEU A 254 14.79 31.41 -5.43
C LEU A 254 15.49 31.94 -6.69
N GLN A 255 14.77 32.47 -7.68
CA GLN A 255 15.40 33.13 -8.82
C GLN A 255 16.05 34.46 -8.43
N LYS A 256 15.37 35.34 -7.67
CA LYS A 256 15.99 36.57 -7.13
C LYS A 256 17.24 36.25 -6.30
N ALA A 257 17.22 35.19 -5.50
CA ALA A 257 18.36 34.73 -4.69
C ALA A 257 19.50 34.19 -5.55
N LYS A 258 19.22 33.51 -6.67
CA LYS A 258 20.25 33.12 -7.67
C LYS A 258 20.85 34.36 -8.33
N ASP A 259 20.03 35.28 -8.83
CA ASP A 259 20.48 36.53 -9.47
C ASP A 259 21.35 37.37 -8.52
N GLN A 260 21.07 37.35 -7.22
CA GLN A 260 21.90 37.99 -6.18
C GLN A 260 23.22 37.24 -5.95
N ASN A 261 23.19 35.92 -5.84
CA ASN A 261 24.40 35.10 -5.71
C ASN A 261 25.31 35.21 -6.95
N GLU A 262 24.76 35.31 -8.16
CA GLU A 262 25.56 35.50 -9.38
C GLU A 262 26.29 36.86 -9.37
N ARG A 263 25.64 37.93 -8.90
CA ARG A 263 26.29 39.24 -8.68
C ARG A 263 27.39 39.19 -7.64
N LEU A 264 27.14 38.55 -6.49
CA LEU A 264 28.15 38.38 -5.44
C LEU A 264 29.33 37.53 -5.90
N ASN A 265 29.10 36.52 -6.75
CA ASN A 265 30.17 35.73 -7.36
C ASN A 265 31.01 36.55 -8.35
N GLU A 266 30.40 37.47 -9.11
CA GLU A 266 31.14 38.42 -9.96
C GLU A 266 31.94 39.42 -9.13
N GLU A 267 31.38 39.98 -8.05
CA GLU A 267 32.13 40.83 -7.12
C GLU A 267 33.32 40.07 -6.49
N ILE A 268 33.12 38.81 -6.08
CA ILE A 268 34.19 37.92 -5.59
C ILE A 268 35.23 37.62 -6.69
N ARG A 269 34.82 37.47 -7.95
CA ARG A 269 35.71 37.26 -9.10
C ARG A 269 36.59 38.50 -9.34
N VAL A 270 36.01 39.69 -9.33
CA VAL A 270 36.71 40.99 -9.44
C VAL A 270 37.66 41.20 -8.26
N LEU A 271 37.21 40.92 -7.02
CA LEU A 271 38.05 41.01 -5.82
C LEU A 271 39.23 40.03 -5.88
N ARG A 272 39.01 38.76 -6.28
CA ARG A 272 40.08 37.78 -6.51
C ARG A 272 41.04 38.21 -7.61
N GLY A 273 40.55 38.83 -8.68
CA GLY A 273 41.38 39.46 -9.71
C GLY A 273 42.29 40.54 -9.14
N ARG A 274 41.72 41.47 -8.37
CA ARG A 274 42.45 42.54 -7.69
C ARG A 274 43.48 42.01 -6.68
N VAL A 275 43.16 40.96 -5.93
CA VAL A 275 44.10 40.28 -5.03
C VAL A 275 45.27 39.68 -5.82
N ARG A 276 45.00 38.99 -6.95
CA ARG A 276 46.09 38.49 -7.83
C ARG A 276 46.98 39.61 -8.36
N CYS A 277 46.43 40.77 -8.75
CA CYS A 277 47.22 41.93 -9.14
C CYS A 277 48.13 42.41 -7.99
N LEU A 278 47.57 42.57 -6.79
CA LEU A 278 48.31 42.96 -5.58
C LEU A 278 49.38 41.92 -5.19
N ASP A 279 49.12 40.62 -5.35
CA ASP A 279 50.12 39.56 -5.17
C ASP A 279 51.24 39.63 -6.22
N THR A 280 50.94 39.96 -7.49
CA THR A 280 51.97 40.17 -8.52
C THR A 280 52.79 41.43 -8.28
N GLU A 281 52.17 42.52 -7.81
CA GLU A 281 52.88 43.74 -7.38
C GLU A 281 53.77 43.44 -6.17
N ARG A 282 53.25 42.74 -5.15
CA ARG A 282 54.03 42.29 -3.99
C ARG A 282 55.19 41.39 -4.40
N LYS A 283 55.00 40.49 -5.37
CA LYS A 283 56.04 39.61 -5.89
C LYS A 283 57.12 40.38 -6.65
N GLY A 284 56.75 41.34 -7.50
CA GLY A 284 57.71 42.22 -8.18
C GLY A 284 58.52 43.07 -7.19
N LEU A 285 57.88 43.58 -6.14
CA LEU A 285 58.55 44.30 -5.06
C LEU A 285 59.49 43.40 -4.23
N LEU A 286 59.14 42.13 -4.02
CA LEU A 286 60.01 41.13 -3.39
C LEU A 286 61.24 40.81 -4.26
N GLU A 287 61.03 40.53 -5.56
CA GLU A 287 62.12 40.26 -6.51
C GLU A 287 63.08 41.48 -6.61
N MET A 288 62.57 42.72 -6.55
CA MET A 288 63.38 43.94 -6.46
C MET A 288 64.16 44.11 -5.15
N VAL A 289 63.74 43.47 -4.05
CA VAL A 289 64.40 43.53 -2.73
C VAL A 289 65.42 42.40 -2.53
N GLU A 290 65.29 41.28 -3.24
CA GLU A 290 66.25 40.17 -3.18
C GLU A 290 67.50 40.39 -4.04
N VAL A 291 67.36 40.96 -5.25
CA VAL A 291 68.48 41.19 -6.19
C VAL A 291 69.64 42.01 -5.59
N PRO A 292 69.43 43.08 -4.78
CA PRO A 292 70.52 43.82 -4.15
C PRO A 292 71.30 43.06 -3.05
N LYS A 293 70.80 41.91 -2.59
CA LYS A 293 71.29 41.25 -1.36
C LYS A 293 72.37 40.18 -1.61
N ALA A 294 72.52 39.71 -2.85
CA ALA A 294 73.43 38.62 -3.22
C ALA A 294 74.87 39.07 -3.60
N ALA A 295 75.17 40.37 -3.58
CA ALA A 295 76.35 40.94 -4.27
C ALA A 295 77.46 41.50 -3.36
N LEU A 296 77.39 41.37 -2.03
CA LEU A 296 78.23 42.16 -1.09
C LEU A 296 78.96 41.39 0.04
N SER A 297 79.35 40.13 -0.17
CA SER A 297 80.38 39.42 0.63
C SER A 297 80.67 38.03 0.01
N HIS A 298 81.90 37.52 -0.17
CA HIS A 298 83.26 38.03 0.03
C HIS A 298 84.17 37.51 -1.11
N GLY A 299 85.40 38.04 -1.19
CA GLY A 299 86.55 37.31 -1.75
C GLY A 299 87.79 37.59 -0.88
N PRO A 300 89.02 37.23 -1.30
CA PRO A 300 89.40 36.39 -2.44
C PRO A 300 90.40 35.26 -2.05
N GLN A 301 90.84 34.44 -3.03
CA GLN A 301 92.24 34.00 -3.30
C GLN A 301 92.43 32.53 -3.75
N ILE A 302 93.13 32.41 -4.90
CA ILE A 302 94.25 31.49 -5.21
C ILE A 302 93.97 29.98 -5.41
N SER A 303 94.67 29.45 -6.42
CA SER A 303 94.90 28.03 -6.78
C SER A 303 93.69 27.20 -7.24
N ALA A 304 93.84 26.21 -8.12
CA ALA A 304 94.82 25.96 -9.20
C ALA A 304 94.32 24.76 -10.04
N ASP A 305 94.96 24.52 -11.18
CA ASP A 305 95.14 23.20 -11.81
C ASP A 305 93.94 22.39 -12.36
N HIS A 306 94.07 22.09 -13.66
CA HIS A 306 93.80 20.80 -14.31
C HIS A 306 92.36 20.22 -14.26
N SER A 307 91.57 20.34 -15.34
CA SER A 307 91.58 19.55 -16.60
C SER A 307 90.88 18.16 -16.45
N ASP A 308 90.25 17.57 -17.47
CA ASP A 308 90.45 17.70 -18.93
C ASP A 308 89.21 17.20 -19.74
N HIS A 309 89.31 17.23 -21.07
CA HIS A 309 88.61 16.41 -22.09
C HIS A 309 87.18 16.81 -22.55
N SER A 310 87.15 17.47 -23.71
CA SER A 310 86.15 17.29 -24.80
C SER A 310 86.61 16.09 -25.70
N PRO A 311 86.20 15.87 -26.99
CA PRO A 311 85.16 16.50 -27.83
C PRO A 311 84.32 15.55 -28.77
N LEU A 312 83.30 16.11 -29.43
CA LEU A 312 82.83 15.92 -30.83
C LEU A 312 83.04 14.58 -31.58
N HIS A 313 81.98 14.09 -32.29
CA HIS A 313 81.95 14.13 -33.78
C HIS A 313 80.60 13.82 -34.48
N LEU A 314 80.52 14.23 -35.76
CA LEU A 314 79.42 14.04 -36.73
C LEU A 314 79.63 12.77 -37.59
N ARG A 315 78.60 12.32 -38.35
CA ARG A 315 78.71 12.11 -39.82
C ARG A 315 77.40 11.77 -40.59
N GLN A 316 77.53 11.95 -41.91
CA GLN A 316 76.74 11.51 -43.08
C GLN A 316 76.16 10.07 -42.99
N GLY A 317 75.16 9.62 -43.77
CA GLY A 317 74.44 10.22 -44.90
C GLY A 317 74.59 9.43 -46.23
N GLY A 318 73.49 9.05 -46.90
CA GLY A 318 73.46 8.42 -48.25
C GLY A 318 72.56 7.17 -48.39
N ASP A 319 71.98 6.98 -49.58
CA ASP A 319 71.09 5.86 -50.00
C ASP A 319 71.86 4.49 -50.12
N ALA A 320 71.26 3.30 -50.34
CA ALA A 320 70.00 2.95 -51.00
C ALA A 320 69.48 1.49 -50.73
N ASP A 321 68.23 1.26 -51.18
CA ASP A 321 67.62 0.01 -51.72
C ASP A 321 67.17 -1.19 -50.84
N ARG A 322 65.86 -1.49 -50.99
CA ARG A 322 65.10 -2.77 -50.94
C ARG A 322 65.58 -4.01 -50.13
N VAL A 323 64.65 -4.55 -49.34
CA VAL A 323 63.85 -5.77 -49.66
C VAL A 323 62.61 -5.89 -48.75
N ASN A 324 61.54 -6.54 -49.22
CA ASN A 324 60.29 -6.72 -48.48
C ASN A 324 60.37 -7.78 -47.35
N GLY A 325 59.72 -7.49 -46.21
CA GLY A 325 59.58 -8.41 -45.08
C GLY A 325 58.39 -8.02 -44.17
N SER A 326 57.19 -7.92 -44.73
CA SER A 326 55.97 -7.54 -43.99
C SER A 326 55.37 -8.73 -43.20
N LEU A 327 54.38 -8.42 -42.34
CA LEU A 327 53.57 -9.37 -41.53
C LEU A 327 54.23 -9.95 -40.26
N ALA A 328 55.01 -9.14 -39.52
CA ALA A 328 55.36 -9.43 -38.12
C ALA A 328 55.41 -8.19 -37.20
N SER A 329 55.78 -7.01 -37.72
CA SER A 329 56.10 -5.85 -36.88
C SER A 329 54.94 -4.88 -36.59
N SER A 330 53.75 -5.03 -37.20
CA SER A 330 52.62 -4.14 -36.89
C SER A 330 52.03 -4.45 -35.52
N GLU A 331 51.74 -5.73 -35.25
CA GLU A 331 51.20 -6.17 -33.97
C GLU A 331 52.16 -5.87 -32.83
N ASP A 332 53.46 -6.18 -32.95
CA ASP A 332 54.46 -5.81 -31.93
C ASP A 332 54.59 -4.29 -31.73
N GLN A 333 54.46 -3.47 -32.78
CA GLN A 333 54.46 -2.01 -32.60
C GLN A 333 53.16 -1.47 -31.99
N GLU A 334 52.01 -2.06 -32.29
CA GLU A 334 50.73 -1.64 -31.73
C GLU A 334 50.55 -2.16 -30.31
N VAL A 335 51.06 -3.36 -29.99
CA VAL A 335 51.24 -3.88 -28.64
C VAL A 335 52.26 -3.05 -27.86
N HIS A 336 53.40 -2.64 -28.44
CA HIS A 336 54.31 -1.70 -27.75
C HIS A 336 53.72 -0.30 -27.58
N LYS A 337 52.95 0.23 -28.53
CA LYS A 337 52.23 1.51 -28.38
C LYS A 337 51.13 1.40 -27.32
N ARG A 338 50.42 0.27 -27.27
CA ARG A 338 49.37 -0.01 -26.30
C ARG A 338 49.94 -0.24 -24.90
N CYS A 339 50.95 -1.09 -24.75
CA CYS A 339 51.67 -1.33 -23.51
C CYS A 339 52.38 -0.06 -23.01
N ARG A 340 52.92 0.78 -23.91
CA ARG A 340 53.43 2.11 -23.54
C ARG A 340 52.31 3.01 -23.05
N ARG A 341 51.17 3.12 -23.75
CA ARG A 341 50.01 3.90 -23.29
C ARG A 341 49.44 3.38 -21.97
N GLU A 342 49.37 2.06 -21.80
CA GLU A 342 48.92 1.41 -20.56
C GLU A 342 49.94 1.62 -19.42
N SER A 343 51.24 1.78 -19.72
CA SER A 343 52.27 2.23 -18.77
C SER A 343 52.15 3.73 -18.46
N GLU A 344 51.96 4.59 -19.46
CA GLU A 344 51.75 6.04 -19.31
C GLU A 344 50.45 6.32 -18.52
N ASP A 345 49.39 5.54 -18.74
CA ASP A 345 48.14 5.54 -17.97
C ASP A 345 48.35 5.01 -16.56
N GLN A 346 49.13 3.94 -16.37
CA GLN A 346 49.47 3.43 -15.04
C GLN A 346 50.32 4.45 -14.26
N GLU A 347 51.26 5.13 -14.90
CA GLU A 347 52.01 6.22 -14.31
C GLU A 347 51.12 7.46 -14.04
N CYS A 348 50.16 7.77 -14.90
CA CYS A 348 49.17 8.83 -14.64
C CYS A 348 48.31 8.48 -13.43
N ARG A 349 47.84 7.23 -13.32
CA ARG A 349 47.11 6.71 -12.16
C ARG A 349 47.98 6.64 -10.91
N LEU A 350 49.27 6.29 -11.01
CA LEU A 350 50.22 6.34 -9.90
C LEU A 350 50.48 7.79 -9.46
N ARG A 351 50.70 8.72 -10.39
CA ARG A 351 50.82 10.16 -10.11
C ARG A 351 49.53 10.76 -9.57
N GLU A 352 48.37 10.18 -9.85
CA GLU A 352 47.09 10.57 -9.25
C GLU A 352 46.88 9.96 -7.87
N VAL A 353 47.15 8.66 -7.68
CA VAL A 353 47.14 7.98 -6.38
C VAL A 353 48.15 8.62 -5.43
N GLN A 354 49.32 9.03 -5.93
CA GLN A 354 50.33 9.74 -5.14
C GLN A 354 49.87 11.16 -4.76
N ARG A 355 49.18 11.89 -5.65
CA ARG A 355 48.52 13.16 -5.29
C ARG A 355 47.36 12.98 -4.31
N ARG A 356 46.57 11.91 -4.46
CA ARG A 356 45.51 11.54 -3.51
C ARG A 356 46.10 11.13 -2.15
N LEU A 357 47.24 10.44 -2.14
CA LEU A 357 47.98 10.10 -0.93
C LEU A 357 48.53 11.37 -0.26
N GLN A 358 49.17 12.27 -1.02
CA GLN A 358 49.64 13.56 -0.52
C GLN A 358 48.48 14.43 -0.01
N LYS A 359 47.31 14.41 -0.65
CA LYS A 359 46.11 15.11 -0.16
C LYS A 359 45.57 14.47 1.11
N LEU A 360 45.54 13.14 1.22
CA LEU A 360 45.17 12.43 2.44
C LEU A 360 46.20 12.60 3.57
N GLN A 361 47.48 12.80 3.23
CA GLN A 361 48.54 13.15 4.18
C GLN A 361 48.35 14.58 4.69
N GLY A 362 48.13 15.56 3.79
CA GLY A 362 47.79 16.93 4.18
C GLY A 362 46.48 17.02 4.97
N GLU A 363 45.44 16.29 4.59
CA GLU A 363 44.20 16.18 5.38
C GLU A 363 44.42 15.52 6.74
N HIS A 364 45.35 14.56 6.83
CA HIS A 364 45.71 13.95 8.12
C HIS A 364 46.58 14.87 8.97
N GLU A 365 47.49 15.63 8.36
CA GLU A 365 48.33 16.66 8.99
C GLU A 365 47.45 17.80 9.51
N GLU A 366 46.55 18.36 8.70
CA GLU A 366 45.53 19.33 9.15
C GLU A 366 44.60 18.76 10.24
N LEU A 367 44.31 17.45 10.25
CA LEU A 367 43.55 16.81 11.32
C LEU A 367 44.39 16.57 12.57
N VAL A 368 45.71 16.40 12.47
CA VAL A 368 46.62 16.38 13.61
C VAL A 368 46.74 17.79 14.18
N GLU A 369 46.99 18.80 13.36
CA GLU A 369 47.02 20.22 13.75
C GLU A 369 45.71 20.62 14.45
N ARG A 370 44.53 20.30 13.90
CA ARG A 370 43.25 20.56 14.56
C ARG A 370 43.05 19.76 15.86
N ASN A 371 43.62 18.56 15.99
CA ASN A 371 43.59 17.83 17.27
C ASN A 371 44.57 18.45 18.28
N GLU A 372 45.74 18.93 17.86
CA GLU A 372 46.69 19.66 18.72
C GLU A 372 46.12 21.03 19.14
N GLU A 373 45.41 21.74 18.27
CA GLU A 373 44.61 22.94 18.59
C GLU A 373 43.49 22.61 19.58
N LEU A 374 42.76 21.52 19.40
CA LEU A 374 41.70 21.09 20.33
C LEU A 374 42.27 20.63 21.67
N GLU A 375 43.41 19.94 21.71
CA GLU A 375 44.11 19.58 22.95
C GLU A 375 44.70 20.82 23.65
N ALA A 376 45.19 21.81 22.90
CA ALA A 376 45.62 23.10 23.43
C ALA A 376 44.43 23.89 24.01
N LEU A 377 43.31 24.01 23.28
CA LEU A 377 42.10 24.68 23.75
C LEU A 377 41.45 23.97 24.94
N LEU A 378 41.44 22.63 24.97
CA LEU A 378 41.03 21.86 26.14
C LEU A 378 41.99 22.06 27.31
N GLY A 379 43.30 22.16 27.05
CA GLY A 379 44.33 22.50 28.03
C GLY A 379 44.15 23.90 28.60
N GLU A 380 43.87 24.89 27.76
CA GLU A 380 43.56 26.28 28.16
C GLU A 380 42.23 26.38 28.90
N GLN A 381 41.19 25.66 28.48
CA GLN A 381 39.92 25.59 29.21
C GLN A 381 40.07 24.88 30.56
N GLN A 382 40.90 23.83 30.63
CA GLN A 382 41.21 23.14 31.89
C GLN A 382 42.10 24.00 32.80
N ASN A 383 43.05 24.78 32.24
CA ASN A 383 43.91 25.70 32.97
C ASN A 383 43.15 26.92 33.47
N THR A 384 42.32 27.56 32.65
CA THR A 384 41.43 28.66 33.09
C THR A 384 40.45 28.16 34.15
N SER A 385 39.81 27.00 33.96
CA SER A 385 38.98 26.36 34.99
C SER A 385 39.76 26.01 36.27
N LYS A 386 41.05 25.69 36.17
CA LYS A 386 41.94 25.41 37.31
C LYS A 386 42.36 26.70 38.01
N GLU A 387 42.68 27.76 37.26
CA GLU A 387 42.95 29.09 37.79
C GLU A 387 41.70 29.70 38.44
N GLU A 388 40.51 29.54 37.86
CA GLU A 388 39.25 29.93 38.50
C GLU A 388 39.01 29.15 39.79
N ARG A 389 39.30 27.85 39.81
CA ARG A 389 39.28 27.06 41.06
C ARG A 389 40.33 27.54 42.07
N GLU A 390 41.56 27.85 41.67
CA GLU A 390 42.61 28.37 42.56
C GLU A 390 42.34 29.81 43.03
N ARG A 391 41.71 30.65 42.20
CA ARG A 391 41.20 31.97 42.57
C ARG A 391 40.05 31.82 43.57
N HIS A 392 39.07 30.96 43.30
CA HIS A 392 37.96 30.70 44.23
C HIS A 392 38.38 29.98 45.50
N GLU A 393 39.38 29.10 45.47
CA GLU A 393 40.00 28.53 46.67
C GLU A 393 40.78 29.60 47.43
N GLY A 394 41.52 30.48 46.76
CA GLY A 394 42.18 31.64 47.36
C GLY A 394 41.21 32.67 47.95
N GLU A 395 40.03 32.86 47.35
CA GLU A 395 38.92 33.67 47.84
C GLU A 395 38.21 32.98 49.01
N VAL A 396 37.93 31.68 48.93
CA VAL A 396 37.33 30.88 50.01
C VAL A 396 38.28 30.77 51.20
N GLU A 397 39.58 30.61 50.99
CA GLU A 397 40.59 30.74 52.03
C GLU A 397 40.67 32.18 52.54
N GLY A 398 40.62 33.18 51.67
CA GLY A 398 40.60 34.59 52.03
C GLY A 398 39.42 34.91 52.96
N LEU A 399 38.24 34.42 52.60
CA LEU A 399 37.01 34.48 53.39
C LEU A 399 37.11 33.64 54.66
N ARG A 400 37.68 32.42 54.64
CA ARG A 400 37.92 31.62 55.85
C ARG A 400 38.90 32.32 56.80
N ARG A 401 39.98 32.94 56.30
CA ARG A 401 40.93 33.76 57.06
C ARG A 401 40.25 35.01 57.62
N LYS A 402 39.38 35.66 56.84
CA LYS A 402 38.65 36.88 57.23
C LYS A 402 37.52 36.61 58.23
N ILE A 403 36.78 35.51 58.06
CA ILE A 403 35.82 34.96 59.03
C ILE A 403 36.57 34.62 60.32
N LYS A 404 37.68 33.88 60.25
CA LYS A 404 38.49 33.54 61.43
C LYS A 404 39.09 34.78 62.13
N SER A 405 39.40 35.85 61.39
CA SER A 405 39.76 37.16 61.97
C SER A 405 38.56 37.81 62.66
N MET A 406 37.38 37.83 62.02
CA MET A 406 36.15 38.39 62.61
C MET A 406 35.64 37.56 63.81
N GLU A 407 35.83 36.25 63.83
CA GLU A 407 35.59 35.38 65.00
C GLU A 407 36.55 35.72 66.14
N VAL A 408 37.83 35.95 65.82
CA VAL A 408 38.85 36.43 66.76
C VAL A 408 38.58 37.86 67.23
N GLU A 409 37.97 38.73 66.43
CA GLU A 409 37.60 40.11 66.81
C GLU A 409 36.29 40.18 67.59
N LEU A 410 35.29 39.36 67.25
CA LEU A 410 34.04 39.22 68.00
C LEU A 410 34.28 38.59 69.37
N SER A 411 35.20 37.60 69.47
CA SER A 411 35.66 37.08 70.76
C SER A 411 36.63 38.02 71.52
N LYS A 412 37.04 39.14 70.92
CA LYS A 412 37.88 40.19 71.53
C LYS A 412 37.14 41.50 71.86
N LYS A 413 35.81 41.54 71.80
CA LYS A 413 35.04 42.70 72.30
C LYS A 413 34.80 42.63 73.81
N PRO A 414 35.61 43.34 74.60
CA PRO A 414 35.07 44.13 75.70
C PRO A 414 35.53 45.60 75.66
N THR A 415 34.61 46.50 76.03
CA THR A 415 34.84 47.84 76.63
C THR A 415 35.62 48.94 75.88
N LEU A 416 34.99 50.13 75.86
CA LEU A 416 35.58 51.50 75.95
C LEU A 416 36.50 51.96 74.78
N THR A 417 36.14 52.93 73.93
CA THR A 417 36.05 54.39 74.16
C THR A 417 37.29 55.05 74.79
N ALA A 418 37.97 55.95 74.04
CA ALA A 418 38.20 57.38 74.40
C ALA A 418 39.39 58.04 73.64
N LEU A 419 39.20 59.31 73.20
CA LEU A 419 40.23 60.39 73.08
C LEU A 419 41.40 60.18 72.06
N ALA A 420 42.15 61.19 71.56
CA ALA A 420 41.92 62.62 71.25
C ALA A 420 42.97 63.09 70.16
N PRO A 421 43.34 64.39 69.90
CA PRO A 421 43.39 64.86 68.49
C PRO A 421 44.62 65.65 67.98
N ALA A 422 44.70 65.77 66.63
CA ALA A 422 45.41 66.79 65.84
C ALA A 422 46.98 66.76 65.86
N LYS A 423 47.72 67.35 64.90
CA LYS A 423 47.43 68.31 63.80
C LYS A 423 48.14 67.91 62.47
N GLU A 424 47.96 68.76 61.45
CA GLU A 424 48.69 68.86 60.17
C GLU A 424 48.27 67.88 59.06
N GLY A 425 48.19 68.39 57.82
CA GLY A 425 47.62 67.70 56.65
C GLY A 425 46.50 68.52 55.96
N SER A 426 46.89 69.44 55.08
CA SER A 426 45.94 70.33 54.37
C SER A 426 45.26 69.64 53.17
N VAL A 427 44.00 70.00 52.90
CA VAL A 427 43.20 69.77 51.67
C VAL A 427 42.90 68.32 51.24
N ILE A 428 43.82 67.36 51.35
CA ILE A 428 43.64 65.99 50.79
C ILE A 428 42.49 65.20 51.46
N SER A 429 42.16 65.50 52.72
CA SER A 429 41.25 64.68 53.54
C SER A 429 39.76 64.80 53.17
N GLN A 430 39.34 65.80 52.39
CA GLN A 430 37.93 65.97 52.01
C GLN A 430 37.55 65.02 50.87
N GLN A 431 38.23 65.12 49.71
CA GLN A 431 38.01 64.21 48.58
C GLN A 431 38.24 62.74 48.94
N GLN A 432 39.20 62.43 49.84
CA GLN A 432 39.37 61.06 50.32
C GLN A 432 38.21 60.57 51.20
N LYS A 433 37.52 61.43 51.97
CA LYS A 433 36.33 61.03 52.75
C LYS A 433 35.11 60.84 51.85
N ASP A 434 34.91 61.73 50.90
CA ASP A 434 33.76 61.65 49.99
C ASP A 434 33.93 60.43 49.05
N ALA A 435 35.11 60.24 48.45
CA ALA A 435 35.41 59.07 47.61
C ALA A 435 35.47 57.73 48.39
N SER A 436 35.88 57.73 49.66
CA SER A 436 35.80 56.50 50.49
C SER A 436 34.38 56.23 51.00
N GLY A 437 33.56 57.26 51.22
CA GLY A 437 32.13 57.12 51.51
C GLY A 437 31.30 56.70 50.28
N GLU A 438 31.69 57.09 49.08
CA GLU A 438 31.11 56.60 47.82
C GLU A 438 31.56 55.18 47.51
N ARG A 439 32.87 54.88 47.61
CA ARG A 439 33.39 53.51 47.48
C ARG A 439 32.82 52.58 48.56
N GLY A 440 32.58 53.09 49.78
CA GLY A 440 31.86 52.40 50.85
C GLY A 440 30.44 52.05 50.44
N ARG A 441 29.62 53.06 50.07
CA ARG A 441 28.24 52.85 49.62
C ARG A 441 28.13 51.98 48.36
N PHE A 442 29.10 52.02 47.44
CA PHE A 442 29.18 51.14 46.28
C PHE A 442 29.48 49.68 46.68
N LEU A 443 30.41 49.45 47.61
CA LEU A 443 30.70 48.13 48.15
C LEU A 443 29.54 47.59 49.01
N GLU A 444 28.82 48.46 49.72
CA GLU A 444 27.58 48.11 50.41
C GLU A 444 26.47 47.73 49.41
N SER A 445 26.28 48.48 48.32
CA SER A 445 25.32 48.12 47.26
C SER A 445 25.68 46.77 46.63
N ARG A 446 26.93 46.56 46.20
CA ARG A 446 27.37 45.26 45.66
C ARG A 446 27.26 44.13 46.67
N LEU A 447 27.45 44.38 47.97
CA LEU A 447 27.25 43.39 49.02
C LEU A 447 25.75 43.10 49.25
N GLU A 448 24.86 44.08 49.14
CA GLU A 448 23.42 43.88 49.23
C GLU A 448 22.84 43.20 47.98
N GLU A 449 23.41 43.47 46.81
CA GLU A 449 23.20 42.72 45.57
C GLU A 449 23.70 41.28 45.73
N GLU A 450 24.91 41.05 46.24
CA GLU A 450 25.43 39.69 46.45
C GLU A 450 24.60 38.91 47.48
N LYS A 451 24.15 39.55 48.56
CA LYS A 451 23.19 38.95 49.51
C LYS A 451 21.85 38.60 48.84
N LYS A 452 21.37 39.40 47.89
CA LYS A 452 20.16 39.10 47.11
C LYS A 452 20.41 37.90 46.18
N TRP A 453 21.52 37.89 45.44
CA TRP A 453 21.90 36.77 44.56
C TRP A 453 22.10 35.46 45.34
N ARG A 454 22.77 35.48 46.49
CA ARG A 454 22.93 34.29 47.35
C ARG A 454 21.58 33.79 47.87
N LYS A 455 20.67 34.69 48.30
CA LYS A 455 19.30 34.32 48.69
C LYS A 455 18.48 33.76 47.53
N GLN A 456 18.64 34.33 46.33
CA GLN A 456 17.96 33.83 45.13
C GLN A 456 18.46 32.43 44.79
N LEU A 457 19.78 32.21 44.74
CA LEU A 457 20.39 30.89 44.55
C LEU A 457 19.99 29.87 45.61
N GLU A 458 19.79 30.29 46.87
CA GLU A 458 19.29 29.44 47.95
C GLU A 458 17.81 29.07 47.78
N VAL A 459 16.98 30.00 47.28
CA VAL A 459 15.60 29.74 46.85
C VAL A 459 15.57 28.82 45.63
N ASP A 460 16.39 29.07 44.61
CA ASP A 460 16.42 28.29 43.37
C ASP A 460 16.95 26.87 43.62
N LEU A 461 17.97 26.71 44.46
CA LEU A 461 18.48 25.41 44.90
C LEU A 461 17.43 24.64 45.71
N THR A 462 16.69 25.30 46.61
CA THR A 462 15.61 24.63 47.35
C THR A 462 14.43 24.30 46.45
N ALA A 463 14.07 25.15 45.48
CA ALA A 463 13.08 24.86 44.45
C ALA A 463 13.50 23.63 43.62
N ALA A 464 14.70 23.61 43.06
CA ALA A 464 15.24 22.49 42.29
C ALA A 464 15.29 21.18 43.11
N GLN A 465 15.66 21.25 44.39
CA GLN A 465 15.58 20.09 45.28
C GLN A 465 14.13 19.64 45.56
N THR A 466 13.13 20.54 45.58
CA THR A 466 11.72 20.13 45.71
C THR A 466 11.15 19.55 44.41
N ALA A 467 11.56 20.06 43.24
CA ALA A 467 11.25 19.45 41.95
C ALA A 467 11.80 18.01 41.89
N LEU A 468 13.11 17.85 42.11
CA LEU A 468 13.77 16.53 42.11
C LEU A 468 13.19 15.54 43.15
N ARG A 469 12.58 16.03 44.24
CA ARG A 469 11.81 15.18 45.18
C ARG A 469 10.48 14.75 44.57
N LYS A 470 9.70 15.68 44.02
CA LYS A 470 8.44 15.37 43.31
C LYS A 470 8.66 14.40 42.15
N ASP A 471 9.68 14.62 41.32
CA ASP A 471 10.00 13.78 40.17
C ASP A 471 10.33 12.34 40.60
N LYS A 472 11.06 12.19 41.73
CA LYS A 472 11.33 10.88 42.33
C LYS A 472 10.09 10.22 42.91
N GLU A 473 9.16 10.98 43.50
CA GLU A 473 7.88 10.43 43.95
C GLU A 473 6.98 10.01 42.77
N ILE A 474 6.92 10.81 41.70
CA ILE A 474 6.18 10.49 40.47
C ILE A 474 6.75 9.20 39.87
N LEU A 475 8.05 9.14 39.61
CA LEU A 475 8.72 7.95 39.07
C LEU A 475 8.57 6.72 39.99
N HIS A 476 8.36 6.91 41.30
CA HIS A 476 8.03 5.80 42.20
C HIS A 476 6.58 5.31 42.05
N ARG A 477 5.60 6.23 41.93
CA ARG A 477 4.20 5.91 41.60
C ARG A 477 4.11 5.20 40.25
N ASP A 478 4.74 5.73 39.21
CA ASP A 478 4.83 5.11 37.89
C ASP A 478 5.40 3.68 37.98
N GLN A 479 6.41 3.47 38.83
CA GLN A 479 7.01 2.15 39.05
C GLN A 479 6.10 1.20 39.85
N GLU A 480 5.19 1.71 40.68
CA GLU A 480 4.16 0.91 41.37
C GLU A 480 2.98 0.60 40.45
N GLU A 481 2.52 1.54 39.64
CA GLU A 481 1.54 1.33 38.59
C GLU A 481 2.04 0.32 37.55
N LEU A 482 3.31 0.39 37.14
CA LEU A 482 3.94 -0.64 36.29
C LEU A 482 4.02 -2.02 36.97
N LYS A 483 4.09 -2.12 38.31
CA LYS A 483 3.97 -3.41 39.03
C LYS A 483 2.51 -3.90 39.02
N ALA A 484 1.55 -3.01 39.27
CA ALA A 484 0.12 -3.29 39.24
C ALA A 484 -0.31 -3.81 37.86
N LEU A 485 -0.01 -3.07 36.78
CA LEU A 485 -0.30 -3.44 35.39
C LEU A 485 0.38 -4.77 35.00
N ARG A 486 1.60 -5.05 35.47
CA ARG A 486 2.25 -6.36 35.27
C ARG A 486 1.50 -7.49 35.97
N SER A 487 1.00 -7.28 37.18
CA SER A 487 0.21 -8.27 37.91
C SER A 487 -1.18 -8.47 37.30
N GLU A 488 -1.80 -7.41 36.76
CA GLU A 488 -3.05 -7.49 36.02
C GLU A 488 -2.86 -8.25 34.69
N VAL A 489 -1.82 -7.95 33.92
CA VAL A 489 -1.48 -8.70 32.70
C VAL A 489 -1.21 -10.18 33.00
N GLN A 490 -0.64 -10.51 34.16
CA GLN A 490 -0.52 -11.90 34.62
C GLN A 490 -1.89 -12.52 34.98
N SER A 491 -2.77 -11.78 35.68
CA SER A 491 -4.14 -12.20 36.00
C SER A 491 -4.98 -12.44 34.73
N LEU A 492 -4.91 -11.53 33.76
CA LEU A 492 -5.56 -11.64 32.46
C LEU A 492 -5.00 -12.82 31.65
N ARG A 493 -3.69 -13.07 31.69
CA ARG A 493 -3.09 -14.28 31.08
C ARG A 493 -3.61 -15.56 31.74
N ALA A 494 -3.74 -15.61 33.06
CA ALA A 494 -4.32 -16.74 33.78
C ALA A 494 -5.81 -16.95 33.45
N LYS A 495 -6.62 -15.88 33.42
CA LYS A 495 -8.02 -15.91 32.97
C LYS A 495 -8.13 -16.41 31.52
N CYS A 496 -7.25 -15.97 30.62
CA CYS A 496 -7.19 -16.46 29.24
C CYS A 496 -6.74 -17.94 29.12
N GLN A 497 -5.90 -18.43 30.03
CA GLN A 497 -5.57 -19.87 30.12
C GLN A 497 -6.77 -20.69 30.62
N GLN A 498 -7.47 -20.20 31.65
CA GLN A 498 -8.70 -20.81 32.17
C GLN A 498 -9.80 -20.82 31.09
N ALA A 499 -10.00 -19.74 30.35
CA ALA A 499 -10.94 -19.67 29.23
C ALA A 499 -10.60 -20.67 28.10
N LYS A 500 -9.30 -20.88 27.82
CA LYS A 500 -8.86 -21.93 26.87
C LYS A 500 -9.17 -23.34 27.38
N ALA A 501 -8.93 -23.63 28.66
CA ALA A 501 -9.27 -24.91 29.27
C ALA A 501 -10.79 -25.16 29.28
N LEU A 502 -11.60 -24.14 29.64
CA LEU A 502 -13.05 -24.19 29.55
C LEU A 502 -13.52 -24.40 28.10
N SER A 503 -12.93 -23.72 27.12
CA SER A 503 -13.24 -23.94 25.71
C SER A 503 -12.90 -25.36 25.23
N GLN A 504 -11.84 -25.97 25.76
CA GLN A 504 -11.49 -27.36 25.46
C GLN A 504 -12.52 -28.33 26.06
N MET A 505 -12.91 -28.14 27.33
CA MET A 505 -13.98 -28.94 27.93
C MET A 505 -15.33 -28.74 27.23
N LEU A 506 -15.66 -27.53 26.79
CA LEU A 506 -16.91 -27.24 26.07
C LEU A 506 -16.93 -27.91 24.68
N VAL A 507 -15.79 -27.99 23.99
CA VAL A 507 -15.64 -28.80 22.77
C VAL A 507 -15.78 -30.30 23.06
N GLN A 508 -15.20 -30.81 24.14
CA GLN A 508 -15.38 -32.20 24.56
C GLN A 508 -16.85 -32.51 24.88
N VAL A 509 -17.51 -31.68 25.69
CA VAL A 509 -18.93 -31.84 26.05
C VAL A 509 -19.85 -31.71 24.83
N ARG A 510 -19.50 -30.90 23.81
CA ARG A 510 -20.21 -30.89 22.52
C ARG A 510 -20.03 -32.21 21.74
N GLY A 511 -18.84 -32.80 21.76
CA GLY A 511 -18.60 -34.13 21.19
C GLY A 511 -19.39 -35.23 21.92
N GLU A 512 -19.42 -35.18 23.25
CA GLU A 512 -20.20 -36.09 24.08
C GLU A 512 -21.72 -35.89 23.90
N LYS A 513 -22.20 -34.64 23.78
CA LYS A 513 -23.58 -34.30 23.38
C LYS A 513 -23.93 -34.98 22.06
N GLY A 514 -23.12 -34.79 21.01
CA GLY A 514 -23.37 -35.39 19.70
C GLY A 514 -23.44 -36.93 19.74
N VAL A 515 -22.53 -37.58 20.47
CA VAL A 515 -22.56 -39.05 20.66
C VAL A 515 -23.78 -39.52 21.46
N LEU A 516 -24.32 -38.71 22.36
CA LEU A 516 -25.58 -38.98 23.05
C LEU A 516 -26.79 -38.73 22.16
N GLU A 517 -26.80 -37.69 21.34
CA GLU A 517 -27.86 -37.41 20.38
C GLU A 517 -27.95 -38.48 19.28
N ASP A 518 -26.82 -38.99 18.79
CA ASP A 518 -26.77 -40.14 17.89
C ASP A 518 -27.37 -41.40 18.54
N LYS A 519 -27.10 -41.62 19.83
CA LYS A 519 -27.69 -42.74 20.59
C LYS A 519 -29.19 -42.56 20.83
N VAL A 520 -29.65 -41.35 21.16
CA VAL A 520 -31.08 -41.03 21.27
C VAL A 520 -31.76 -41.26 19.92
N ALA A 521 -31.23 -40.74 18.82
CA ALA A 521 -31.77 -40.99 17.49
C ALA A 521 -31.71 -42.47 17.07
N GLN A 522 -30.78 -43.27 17.59
CA GLN A 522 -30.77 -44.73 17.39
C GLN A 522 -31.88 -45.41 18.20
N LEU A 523 -32.14 -44.96 19.43
CA LEU A 523 -33.22 -45.46 20.30
C LEU A 523 -34.61 -45.04 19.79
N GLU A 524 -34.77 -43.82 19.27
CA GLU A 524 -36.00 -43.35 18.60
C GLU A 524 -36.30 -44.23 17.38
N ARG A 525 -35.33 -44.39 16.47
CA ARG A 525 -35.45 -45.32 15.32
C ARG A 525 -35.62 -46.79 15.72
N ALA A 526 -35.39 -47.18 16.97
CA ALA A 526 -35.68 -48.52 17.48
C ALA A 526 -37.10 -48.59 18.10
N HIS A 527 -37.50 -47.54 18.82
CA HIS A 527 -38.85 -47.38 19.35
C HIS A 527 -39.89 -47.34 18.22
N ASP A 528 -39.68 -46.55 17.17
CA ASP A 528 -40.60 -46.46 16.05
C ASP A 528 -40.74 -47.77 15.29
N ARG A 529 -39.68 -48.58 15.21
CA ARG A 529 -39.73 -49.95 14.69
C ARG A 529 -40.58 -50.85 15.59
N LEU A 530 -40.27 -50.94 16.89
CA LEU A 530 -41.08 -51.71 17.85
C LEU A 530 -42.55 -51.27 17.92
N LYS A 531 -42.82 -49.99 17.71
CA LYS A 531 -44.16 -49.39 17.67
C LYS A 531 -44.91 -49.74 16.38
N SER A 532 -44.20 -49.84 15.26
CA SER A 532 -44.72 -50.36 13.98
C SER A 532 -44.98 -51.86 14.07
N ASP A 533 -44.06 -52.63 14.65
CA ASP A 533 -44.21 -54.07 14.90
C ASP A 533 -45.40 -54.35 15.83
N LEU A 534 -45.59 -53.54 16.88
CA LEU A 534 -46.75 -53.61 17.77
C LEU A 534 -48.05 -53.22 17.07
N ALA A 535 -48.05 -52.19 16.22
CA ALA A 535 -49.22 -51.83 15.42
C ALA A 535 -49.63 -52.98 14.48
N LEU A 536 -48.67 -53.58 13.77
CA LEU A 536 -48.88 -54.77 12.96
C LEU A 536 -49.37 -55.96 13.80
N GLN A 537 -48.88 -56.13 15.04
CA GLN A 537 -49.37 -57.18 15.94
C GLN A 537 -50.82 -56.94 16.39
N VAL A 538 -51.23 -55.68 16.60
CA VAL A 538 -52.60 -55.29 16.93
C VAL A 538 -53.53 -55.44 15.72
N GLU A 539 -53.11 -55.01 14.53
CA GLU A 539 -53.87 -55.23 13.29
C GLU A 539 -54.08 -56.74 13.02
N ASN A 540 -53.04 -57.56 13.23
CA ASN A 540 -53.16 -59.02 13.13
C ASN A 540 -54.06 -59.64 14.21
N SER A 541 -54.11 -59.07 15.43
CA SER A 541 -54.98 -59.60 16.49
C SER A 541 -56.45 -59.22 16.26
N LEU A 542 -56.71 -58.00 15.78
CA LEU A 542 -58.02 -57.53 15.32
C LEU A 542 -58.50 -58.34 14.11
N ALA A 543 -57.71 -58.49 13.05
CA ALA A 543 -58.09 -59.31 11.90
C ALA A 543 -58.34 -60.78 12.28
N GLN A 544 -57.63 -61.33 13.27
CA GLN A 544 -57.97 -62.64 13.83
C GLN A 544 -59.27 -62.64 14.65
N GLN A 545 -59.62 -61.54 15.33
CA GLN A 545 -60.90 -61.39 16.01
C GLN A 545 -62.05 -61.28 15.00
N ASP A 546 -61.92 -60.45 13.97
CA ASP A 546 -62.88 -60.35 12.86
C ASP A 546 -63.12 -61.72 12.20
N LEU A 547 -62.05 -62.51 12.02
CA LEU A 547 -62.15 -63.89 11.52
C LEU A 547 -62.81 -64.86 12.53
N ARG A 548 -62.69 -64.65 13.84
CA ARG A 548 -63.42 -65.43 14.86
C ARG A 548 -64.89 -65.05 14.90
N GLU A 549 -65.22 -63.76 14.84
CA GLU A 549 -66.58 -63.25 14.83
C GLU A 549 -67.31 -63.63 13.53
N SER A 550 -66.65 -63.51 12.38
CA SER A 550 -67.15 -64.02 11.08
C SER A 550 -67.40 -65.53 11.12
N ARG A 551 -66.52 -66.32 11.75
CA ARG A 551 -66.76 -67.76 11.96
C ARG A 551 -67.92 -68.03 12.92
N GLY A 552 -68.11 -67.18 13.93
CA GLY A 552 -69.27 -67.21 14.83
C GLY A 552 -70.57 -66.97 14.06
N GLN A 553 -70.63 -65.89 13.28
CA GLN A 553 -71.76 -65.53 12.41
C GLN A 553 -72.07 -66.64 11.40
N VAL A 554 -71.05 -67.20 10.72
CA VAL A 554 -71.22 -68.35 9.81
C VAL A 554 -71.73 -69.59 10.53
N SER A 555 -71.28 -69.85 11.77
CA SER A 555 -71.76 -70.97 12.58
C SER A 555 -73.19 -70.76 13.04
N GLU A 556 -73.58 -69.53 13.39
CA GLU A 556 -74.95 -69.20 13.74
C GLU A 556 -75.88 -69.28 12.53
N LEU A 557 -75.51 -68.69 11.39
CA LEU A 557 -76.25 -68.81 10.13
C LEU A 557 -76.41 -70.28 9.72
N THR A 558 -75.38 -71.11 9.92
CA THR A 558 -75.47 -72.56 9.72
C THR A 558 -76.47 -73.19 10.69
N ALA A 559 -76.44 -72.83 11.98
CA ALA A 559 -77.40 -73.33 12.96
C ALA A 559 -78.85 -72.86 12.68
N GLN A 560 -79.06 -71.63 12.21
CA GLN A 560 -80.34 -71.11 11.76
C GLN A 560 -80.84 -71.86 10.51
N LEU A 561 -79.94 -72.17 9.57
CA LEU A 561 -80.24 -72.92 8.36
C LEU A 561 -80.54 -74.40 8.65
N GLU A 562 -79.89 -75.03 9.64
CA GLU A 562 -80.26 -76.37 10.14
C GLU A 562 -81.57 -76.37 10.94
N ARG A 563 -81.90 -75.31 11.70
CA ARG A 563 -83.25 -75.14 12.29
C ARG A 563 -84.30 -75.05 11.20
N SER A 564 -84.07 -74.21 10.19
CA SER A 564 -84.96 -74.05 9.03
C SER A 564 -85.16 -75.38 8.27
N LYS A 565 -84.09 -76.16 8.08
CA LYS A 565 -84.18 -77.53 7.53
C LYS A 565 -84.95 -78.49 8.44
N ALA A 566 -84.77 -78.42 9.76
CA ALA A 566 -85.48 -79.26 10.71
C ALA A 566 -86.99 -78.95 10.71
N GLU A 567 -87.35 -77.67 10.70
CA GLU A 567 -88.72 -77.14 10.55
C GLU A 567 -89.33 -77.56 9.22
N LEU A 568 -88.63 -77.36 8.09
CA LEU A 568 -89.05 -77.89 6.78
C LEU A 568 -89.23 -79.41 6.82
N SER A 569 -88.36 -80.16 7.51
CA SER A 569 -88.53 -81.61 7.68
C SER A 569 -89.74 -81.98 8.56
N SER A 570 -90.15 -81.11 9.49
CA SER A 570 -91.36 -81.29 10.30
C SER A 570 -92.59 -81.00 9.46
N LEU A 571 -92.63 -79.86 8.77
CA LEU A 571 -93.68 -79.49 7.84
C LEU A 571 -93.82 -80.51 6.70
N GLU A 572 -92.73 -81.11 6.21
CA GLU A 572 -92.79 -82.22 5.27
C GLU A 572 -93.40 -83.50 5.90
N LYS A 573 -93.08 -83.82 7.17
CA LYS A 573 -93.66 -84.96 7.88
C LYS A 573 -95.15 -84.72 8.14
N GLU A 574 -95.52 -83.54 8.60
CA GLU A 574 -96.89 -83.09 8.83
C GLU A 574 -97.69 -83.06 7.53
N HIS A 575 -97.11 -82.59 6.42
CA HIS A 575 -97.72 -82.67 5.09
C HIS A 575 -97.83 -84.12 4.60
N ARG A 576 -96.87 -85.01 4.92
CA ARG A 576 -96.98 -86.45 4.65
C ARG A 576 -98.06 -87.11 5.52
N THR A 577 -98.21 -86.77 6.80
CA THR A 577 -99.26 -87.32 7.67
C THR A 577 -100.63 -86.79 7.30
N LEU A 578 -100.79 -85.49 7.06
CA LEU A 578 -102.01 -84.90 6.52
C LEU A 578 -102.37 -85.50 5.15
N LYS A 579 -101.39 -85.79 4.29
CA LYS A 579 -101.63 -86.50 3.04
C LYS A 579 -102.07 -87.94 3.26
N SER A 580 -101.48 -88.68 4.21
CA SER A 580 -101.96 -90.03 4.55
C SER A 580 -103.35 -90.01 5.18
N GLU A 581 -103.62 -89.08 6.11
CA GLU A 581 -104.93 -88.87 6.74
C GLU A 581 -105.99 -88.45 5.71
N MET A 582 -105.64 -87.65 4.71
CA MET A 582 -106.52 -87.34 3.58
C MET A 582 -106.73 -88.54 2.66
N THR A 583 -105.71 -89.36 2.38
CA THR A 583 -105.93 -90.62 1.64
C THR A 583 -106.74 -91.63 2.43
N GLU A 584 -106.64 -91.64 3.76
CA GLU A 584 -107.39 -92.53 4.64
C GLU A 584 -108.82 -92.03 4.87
N ARG A 585 -109.04 -90.72 5.03
CA ARG A 585 -110.38 -90.12 4.97
C ARG A 585 -111.02 -90.31 3.60
N ASN A 586 -110.27 -90.19 2.49
CA ASN A 586 -110.79 -90.53 1.17
C ASN A 586 -111.09 -92.04 1.07
N ARG A 587 -110.29 -92.92 1.68
CA ARG A 587 -110.57 -94.36 1.76
C ARG A 587 -111.79 -94.67 2.61
N GLN A 588 -112.01 -93.95 3.70
CA GLN A 588 -113.19 -94.02 4.58
C GLN A 588 -114.43 -93.47 3.87
N VAL A 589 -114.33 -92.35 3.14
CA VAL A 589 -115.42 -91.82 2.31
C VAL A 589 -115.74 -92.78 1.17
N LEU A 590 -114.75 -93.41 0.54
CA LEU A 590 -114.97 -94.48 -0.45
C LEU A 590 -115.52 -95.78 0.18
N ALA A 591 -115.22 -96.08 1.45
CA ALA A 591 -115.82 -97.18 2.19
C ALA A 591 -117.29 -96.87 2.51
N LEU A 592 -117.58 -95.72 3.09
CA LEU A 592 -118.93 -95.21 3.33
C LEU A 592 -119.74 -95.06 2.04
N GLN A 593 -119.13 -94.71 0.91
CA GLN A 593 -119.79 -94.73 -0.40
C GLN A 593 -120.08 -96.14 -0.90
N ARG A 594 -119.20 -97.12 -0.64
CA ARG A 594 -119.50 -98.54 -0.90
C ARG A 594 -120.63 -99.02 0.00
N GLU A 595 -120.54 -98.81 1.31
CA GLU A 595 -121.56 -99.15 2.30
C GLU A 595 -122.91 -98.49 1.98
N LEU A 596 -122.94 -97.20 1.58
CA LEU A 596 -124.15 -96.53 1.09
C LEU A 596 -124.65 -97.11 -0.23
N SER A 597 -123.77 -97.53 -1.14
CA SER A 597 -124.17 -98.19 -2.39
C SER A 597 -124.65 -99.63 -2.18
N GLU A 598 -124.12 -100.33 -1.17
CA GLU A 598 -124.49 -101.69 -0.76
C GLU A 598 -125.80 -101.64 0.04
N GLU A 599 -125.98 -100.68 0.96
CA GLU A 599 -127.28 -100.36 1.56
C GLU A 599 -128.30 -99.95 0.50
N ALA A 600 -127.92 -99.15 -0.51
CA ALA A 600 -128.83 -98.78 -1.59
C ALA A 600 -129.20 -100.00 -2.46
N GLN A 601 -128.25 -100.88 -2.77
CA GLN A 601 -128.52 -102.14 -3.48
C GLN A 601 -129.37 -103.10 -2.63
N LEU A 602 -129.15 -103.19 -1.33
CA LEU A 602 -129.95 -103.99 -0.40
C LEU A 602 -131.35 -103.39 -0.21
N ARG A 603 -131.50 -102.05 -0.15
CA ARG A 603 -132.79 -101.37 -0.17
C ARG A 603 -133.51 -101.61 -1.51
N LEU A 604 -132.83 -101.53 -2.65
CA LEU A 604 -133.41 -101.84 -3.97
C LEU A 604 -133.76 -103.33 -4.11
N GLN A 605 -133.00 -104.25 -3.52
CA GLN A 605 -133.35 -105.67 -3.47
C GLN A 605 -134.55 -105.92 -2.55
N ALA A 606 -134.62 -105.27 -1.39
CA ALA A 606 -135.73 -105.35 -0.45
C ALA A 606 -137.00 -104.69 -1.00
N GLU A 607 -136.89 -103.56 -1.70
CA GLU A 607 -137.97 -102.93 -2.44
C GLU A 607 -138.40 -103.77 -3.63
N GLY A 608 -137.46 -104.38 -4.37
CA GLY A 608 -137.77 -105.35 -5.42
C GLY A 608 -138.39 -106.65 -4.88
N GLN A 609 -138.12 -107.03 -3.62
CA GLN A 609 -138.81 -108.13 -2.93
C GLN A 609 -140.21 -107.69 -2.45
N ARG A 610 -140.36 -106.49 -1.88
CA ARG A 610 -141.67 -105.91 -1.53
C ARG A 610 -142.55 -105.75 -2.77
N GLN A 611 -142.01 -105.25 -3.88
CA GLN A 611 -142.73 -105.13 -5.16
C GLN A 611 -143.12 -106.50 -5.73
N ARG A 612 -142.30 -107.54 -5.58
CA ARG A 612 -142.70 -108.92 -5.92
C ARG A 612 -143.83 -109.41 -5.01
N LEU A 613 -143.73 -109.23 -3.70
CA LEU A 613 -144.77 -109.59 -2.74
C LEU A 613 -146.07 -108.77 -2.95
N ASP A 614 -145.99 -107.50 -3.32
CA ASP A 614 -147.14 -106.65 -3.65
C ASP A 614 -147.77 -107.03 -5.01
N LEU A 615 -146.96 -107.44 -5.99
CA LEU A 615 -147.45 -108.01 -7.26
C LEU A 615 -148.11 -109.37 -7.05
N GLU A 616 -147.55 -110.21 -6.18
CA GLU A 616 -148.11 -111.51 -5.77
C GLU A 616 -149.40 -111.33 -4.96
N LEU A 617 -149.45 -110.41 -4.00
CA LEU A 617 -150.66 -110.02 -3.26
C LEU A 617 -151.73 -109.41 -4.19
N GLN A 618 -151.32 -108.65 -5.21
CA GLN A 618 -152.24 -108.21 -6.26
C GLN A 618 -152.68 -109.36 -7.16
N HIS A 619 -151.85 -110.37 -7.42
CA HIS A 619 -152.22 -111.56 -8.18
C HIS A 619 -153.26 -112.39 -7.41
N VAL A 620 -153.01 -112.66 -6.12
CA VAL A 620 -153.93 -113.38 -5.23
C VAL A 620 -155.26 -112.63 -5.07
N ARG A 621 -155.23 -111.31 -4.85
CA ARG A 621 -156.45 -110.48 -4.77
C ARG A 621 -157.23 -110.45 -6.10
N ARG A 622 -156.56 -110.46 -7.26
CA ARG A 622 -157.22 -110.56 -8.58
C ARG A 622 -157.72 -111.97 -8.89
N GLN A 623 -157.10 -113.03 -8.36
CA GLN A 623 -157.56 -114.41 -8.54
C GLN A 623 -158.79 -114.75 -7.68
N GLN A 624 -158.83 -114.34 -6.40
CA GLN A 624 -160.01 -114.54 -5.55
C GLN A 624 -161.27 -113.87 -6.14
N GLN A 625 -161.12 -112.76 -6.86
CA GLN A 625 -162.24 -112.06 -7.50
C GLN A 625 -162.71 -112.67 -8.84
N LYS A 626 -162.11 -113.80 -9.29
CA LYS A 626 -162.51 -114.54 -10.50
C LYS A 626 -162.82 -116.02 -10.27
N GLN A 627 -162.97 -116.46 -9.01
CA GLN A 627 -163.42 -117.81 -8.66
C GLN A 627 -164.93 -117.86 -8.35
N GLN A 628 -165.76 -117.56 -9.35
CA GLN A 628 -167.20 -117.86 -9.38
C GLN A 628 -167.70 -117.76 -10.83
N GLN A 629 -168.48 -118.75 -11.29
CA GLN A 629 -168.78 -119.06 -12.72
C GLN A 629 -167.53 -119.53 -13.51
N VAL A 630 -167.20 -120.82 -13.77
CA VAL A 630 -167.88 -122.15 -13.84
C VAL A 630 -168.31 -122.60 -15.25
N TRP A 631 -168.03 -123.88 -15.56
CA TRP A 631 -168.51 -124.74 -16.66
C TRP A 631 -167.77 -124.82 -18.03
N LEU A 632 -166.74 -125.70 -18.04
CA LEU A 632 -166.55 -126.86 -18.94
C LEU A 632 -166.17 -126.75 -20.45
N GLU A 633 -165.57 -127.86 -20.93
CA GLU A 633 -165.05 -128.18 -22.28
C GLU A 633 -163.88 -127.31 -22.82
N GLY A 634 -162.91 -127.81 -23.62
CA GLY A 634 -162.58 -129.20 -23.98
C GLY A 634 -161.43 -129.33 -25.02
N ARG A 635 -160.58 -130.37 -24.89
CA ARG A 635 -159.54 -130.89 -25.83
C ARG A 635 -158.15 -130.19 -26.00
N ARG A 636 -157.13 -131.07 -25.98
CA ARG A 636 -155.85 -131.18 -26.74
C ARG A 636 -155.71 -130.33 -28.03
N PRO A 637 -154.47 -129.97 -28.49
CA PRO A 637 -153.38 -130.94 -28.73
C PRO A 637 -151.90 -130.52 -28.46
N LYS A 638 -151.01 -131.46 -28.85
CA LYS A 638 -149.55 -131.39 -29.13
C LYS A 638 -149.15 -130.22 -30.08
N PRO A 639 -147.84 -129.87 -30.30
CA PRO A 639 -146.64 -130.75 -30.31
C PRO A 639 -145.40 -130.22 -29.55
N GLU A 640 -144.37 -131.05 -29.27
CA GLU A 640 -142.99 -131.10 -29.86
C GLU A 640 -142.14 -129.81 -29.74
N GLY A 641 -140.86 -129.85 -29.33
CA GLY A 641 -139.98 -131.01 -29.08
C GLY A 641 -138.71 -130.73 -28.25
N GLU A 642 -137.73 -131.62 -28.40
CA GLU A 642 -136.45 -131.77 -27.66
C GLU A 642 -135.36 -130.71 -28.02
N PRO A 643 -134.18 -130.60 -27.32
CA PRO A 643 -133.48 -131.67 -26.57
C PRO A 643 -132.76 -131.36 -25.24
N ARG A 644 -132.37 -132.48 -24.59
CA ARG A 644 -131.33 -132.73 -23.55
C ARG A 644 -129.92 -132.84 -24.21
N PRO A 645 -128.85 -133.36 -23.56
CA PRO A 645 -128.52 -133.63 -22.14
C PRO A 645 -127.31 -132.74 -21.70
N ALA A 646 -126.59 -132.89 -20.57
CA ALA A 646 -126.41 -133.97 -19.56
C ALA A 646 -126.13 -133.32 -18.17
N SER A 647 -126.33 -133.88 -16.96
CA SER A 647 -126.28 -135.24 -16.36
C SER A 647 -124.88 -135.89 -16.36
N GLY A 648 -124.35 -136.45 -15.26
CA GLY A 648 -124.81 -136.57 -13.86
C GLY A 648 -123.60 -136.42 -12.90
N ALA A 649 -123.48 -137.05 -11.73
CA ALA A 649 -124.28 -138.05 -10.98
C ALA A 649 -123.69 -138.10 -9.53
N SER A 650 -124.31 -138.57 -8.44
CA SER A 650 -125.63 -139.12 -8.07
C SER A 650 -125.88 -138.77 -6.58
N GLN A 651 -127.10 -138.57 -6.05
CA GLN A 651 -128.20 -139.54 -5.77
C GLN A 651 -127.77 -140.68 -4.81
N GLN A 652 -128.28 -140.72 -3.56
CA GLN A 652 -129.44 -141.52 -3.07
C GLN A 652 -129.08 -143.01 -2.81
N GLU A 653 -129.70 -143.77 -1.88
CA GLU A 653 -130.98 -143.58 -1.17
C GLU A 653 -130.96 -144.18 0.28
N GLU A 654 -132.13 -144.48 0.85
CA GLU A 654 -132.39 -144.86 2.26
C GLU A 654 -132.05 -146.34 2.62
N GLY A 655 -131.81 -146.66 3.91
CA GLY A 655 -131.63 -148.06 4.34
C GLY A 655 -131.33 -148.30 5.84
N ILE A 656 -132.26 -148.97 6.54
CA ILE A 656 -132.29 -149.27 7.99
C ILE A 656 -131.25 -150.32 8.45
N SER A 657 -130.62 -150.07 9.63
CA SER A 657 -130.00 -150.96 10.64
C SER A 657 -129.34 -152.34 10.30
N GLN A 658 -128.04 -152.41 10.66
CA GLN A 658 -127.32 -153.50 11.39
C GLN A 658 -126.84 -154.82 10.71
N LEU A 659 -125.53 -155.08 10.94
CA LEU A 659 -124.81 -156.34 11.26
C LEU A 659 -124.30 -157.34 10.19
N ALA A 660 -123.05 -157.80 10.45
CA ALA A 660 -122.27 -158.93 9.90
C ALA A 660 -121.56 -158.76 8.52
N SER A 661 -120.36 -159.32 8.25
CA SER A 661 -119.25 -159.82 9.11
C SER A 661 -117.99 -160.14 8.27
N LEU A 662 -116.81 -159.70 8.74
CA LEU A 662 -115.44 -160.24 8.55
C LEU A 662 -115.25 -161.43 7.57
N LYS A 663 -114.53 -161.22 6.44
CA LYS A 663 -113.75 -162.32 5.80
C LYS A 663 -112.70 -161.99 4.70
N LEU A 664 -112.69 -160.81 4.08
CA LEU A 664 -111.86 -160.56 2.87
C LEU A 664 -110.63 -159.64 3.06
N GLU A 665 -110.40 -159.11 4.26
CA GLU A 665 -109.31 -158.14 4.54
C GLU A 665 -107.90 -158.74 4.42
N MET A 666 -107.77 -160.06 4.32
CA MET A 666 -106.49 -160.80 4.37
C MET A 666 -105.62 -160.69 3.10
N SER A 667 -106.16 -160.34 1.93
CA SER A 667 -105.39 -160.37 0.67
C SER A 667 -104.75 -159.04 0.28
N GLY A 668 -105.33 -157.90 0.67
CA GLY A 668 -104.82 -156.57 0.29
C GLY A 668 -103.46 -156.23 0.94
N LEU A 669 -103.23 -156.72 2.16
CA LEU A 669 -102.07 -156.38 2.98
C LEU A 669 -100.72 -156.92 2.49
N HIS A 670 -100.69 -157.76 1.45
CA HIS A 670 -99.43 -158.30 0.91
C HIS A 670 -98.86 -157.43 -0.21
N SER A 671 -99.70 -156.86 -1.09
CA SER A 671 -99.25 -156.05 -2.24
C SER A 671 -98.66 -154.71 -1.80
N THR A 672 -99.25 -154.07 -0.80
CA THR A 672 -98.85 -152.74 -0.31
C THR A 672 -97.44 -152.71 0.28
N LEU A 673 -96.89 -153.87 0.70
CA LEU A 673 -95.60 -153.96 1.38
C LEU A 673 -94.40 -154.06 0.41
N GLU A 674 -94.65 -154.35 -0.87
CA GLU A 674 -93.61 -154.32 -1.91
C GLU A 674 -93.51 -152.92 -2.55
N GLU A 675 -94.64 -152.26 -2.80
CA GLU A 675 -94.68 -150.88 -3.33
C GLU A 675 -93.95 -149.88 -2.42
N GLU A 676 -94.11 -149.97 -1.09
CA GLU A 676 -93.38 -149.10 -0.15
C GLU A 676 -91.86 -149.30 -0.19
N ARG A 677 -91.35 -150.48 -0.58
CA ARG A 677 -89.90 -150.74 -0.66
C ARG A 677 -89.25 -150.08 -1.86
N GLU A 678 -89.92 -150.09 -3.01
CA GLU A 678 -89.42 -149.39 -4.21
C GLU A 678 -89.53 -147.87 -4.04
N LEU A 679 -90.61 -147.38 -3.43
CA LEU A 679 -90.77 -145.97 -3.06
C LEU A 679 -89.65 -145.51 -2.12
N ALA A 680 -89.33 -146.27 -1.07
CA ALA A 680 -88.24 -145.94 -0.14
C ALA A 680 -86.86 -145.85 -0.83
N SER A 681 -86.57 -146.77 -1.76
CA SER A 681 -85.33 -146.78 -2.55
C SER A 681 -85.18 -145.51 -3.41
N GLN A 682 -86.24 -145.14 -4.15
CA GLN A 682 -86.24 -143.94 -5.00
C GLN A 682 -86.16 -142.66 -4.15
N HIS A 683 -86.81 -142.63 -2.98
CA HIS A 683 -86.75 -141.51 -2.05
C HIS A 683 -85.32 -141.28 -1.51
N GLN A 684 -84.59 -142.36 -1.20
CA GLN A 684 -83.21 -142.28 -0.70
C GLN A 684 -82.23 -141.65 -1.72
N LEU A 685 -82.36 -141.98 -3.01
CA LEU A 685 -81.52 -141.39 -4.06
C LEU A 685 -81.88 -139.92 -4.37
N ALA A 686 -83.17 -139.59 -4.36
CA ALA A 686 -83.62 -138.19 -4.54
C ALA A 686 -83.10 -137.28 -3.42
N LEU A 687 -83.12 -137.74 -2.17
CA LEU A 687 -82.55 -137.04 -1.01
C LEU A 687 -81.03 -136.84 -1.18
N GLN A 688 -80.28 -137.87 -1.59
CA GLN A 688 -78.83 -137.78 -1.74
C GLN A 688 -78.39 -136.72 -2.78
N ALA A 689 -79.15 -136.57 -3.87
CA ALA A 689 -78.89 -135.54 -4.89
C ALA A 689 -79.26 -134.12 -4.40
N GLN A 690 -80.38 -133.96 -3.68
CA GLN A 690 -80.75 -132.67 -3.09
C GLN A 690 -79.75 -132.22 -2.03
N ILE A 691 -79.19 -133.13 -1.23
CA ILE A 691 -78.19 -132.85 -0.20
C ILE A 691 -76.89 -132.28 -0.79
N SER A 692 -76.44 -132.77 -1.95
CA SER A 692 -75.18 -132.32 -2.58
C SER A 692 -75.33 -130.96 -3.26
N GLU A 693 -76.44 -130.69 -3.94
CA GLU A 693 -76.71 -129.36 -4.49
C GLU A 693 -76.94 -128.32 -3.38
N ALA A 694 -77.65 -128.70 -2.30
CA ALA A 694 -77.79 -127.87 -1.11
C ALA A 694 -76.42 -127.52 -0.48
N HIS A 695 -75.47 -128.47 -0.42
CA HIS A 695 -74.10 -128.19 0.06
C HIS A 695 -73.34 -127.21 -0.84
N ALA A 696 -73.50 -127.29 -2.16
CA ALA A 696 -72.85 -126.37 -3.09
C ALA A 696 -73.43 -124.94 -2.98
N ARG A 697 -74.77 -124.84 -2.89
CA ARG A 697 -75.48 -123.56 -2.69
C ARG A 697 -75.21 -122.97 -1.30
N SER A 698 -75.10 -123.79 -0.26
CA SER A 698 -74.65 -123.35 1.08
C SER A 698 -73.31 -122.65 0.98
N LYS A 699 -72.27 -123.28 0.44
CA LYS A 699 -70.91 -122.71 0.45
C LYS A 699 -70.76 -121.38 -0.31
N SER A 700 -71.55 -121.16 -1.37
CA SER A 700 -71.56 -119.84 -2.04
C SER A 700 -72.39 -118.81 -1.27
N GLN A 701 -73.48 -119.22 -0.61
CA GLN A 701 -74.15 -118.36 0.38
C GLN A 701 -73.24 -118.03 1.55
N ASP A 702 -72.49 -118.98 2.10
CA ASP A 702 -71.62 -118.82 3.28
C ASP A 702 -70.54 -117.75 3.05
N SER A 703 -69.97 -117.67 1.84
CA SER A 703 -68.98 -116.62 1.50
C SER A 703 -69.61 -115.23 1.38
N VAL A 704 -70.80 -115.11 0.76
CA VAL A 704 -71.56 -113.84 0.71
C VAL A 704 -72.06 -113.44 2.10
N LEU A 705 -72.49 -114.42 2.91
CA LEU A 705 -72.87 -114.26 4.30
C LEU A 705 -71.68 -113.84 5.16
N GLN A 706 -70.46 -114.29 4.86
CA GLN A 706 -69.26 -113.86 5.58
C GLN A 706 -68.96 -112.38 5.33
N GLN A 707 -68.92 -111.93 4.07
CA GLN A 707 -68.78 -110.49 3.75
C GLN A 707 -69.92 -109.68 4.36
N LYS A 708 -71.18 -110.17 4.26
CA LYS A 708 -72.33 -109.54 4.91
C LYS A 708 -72.30 -109.63 6.44
N SER A 709 -71.53 -110.56 7.03
CA SER A 709 -71.28 -110.68 8.48
C SER A 709 -70.27 -109.65 8.97
N GLU A 710 -69.33 -109.25 8.11
CA GLU A 710 -68.31 -108.25 8.41
C GLU A 710 -68.87 -106.84 8.24
N GLU A 711 -69.65 -106.59 7.19
CA GLU A 711 -70.54 -105.43 7.12
C GLU A 711 -71.54 -105.42 8.29
N ASN A 712 -72.11 -106.58 8.69
CA ASN A 712 -72.94 -106.67 9.89
C ASN A 712 -72.16 -106.40 11.16
N LYS A 713 -70.86 -106.72 11.29
CA LYS A 713 -70.08 -106.42 12.50
C LYS A 713 -69.88 -104.92 12.62
N GLN A 714 -69.55 -104.25 11.51
CA GLN A 714 -69.44 -102.78 11.48
C GLN A 714 -70.78 -102.12 11.80
N LEU A 715 -71.83 -102.50 11.07
CA LEU A 715 -73.20 -102.02 11.31
C LEU A 715 -73.72 -102.41 12.69
N ARG A 716 -73.30 -103.53 13.30
CA ARG A 716 -73.66 -103.89 14.70
C ARG A 716 -72.89 -103.09 15.73
N GLN A 717 -71.69 -102.59 15.45
CA GLN A 717 -70.99 -101.70 16.37
C GLN A 717 -71.61 -100.29 16.37
N ASP A 718 -71.97 -99.77 15.20
CA ASP A 718 -72.67 -98.48 15.12
C ASP A 718 -74.16 -98.59 15.48
N LEU A 719 -74.80 -99.73 15.21
CA LEU A 719 -76.11 -100.08 15.77
C LEU A 719 -76.03 -100.26 17.28
N ALA A 720 -74.97 -100.83 17.87
CA ALA A 720 -74.82 -100.94 19.33
C ALA A 720 -74.59 -99.56 19.98
N ARG A 721 -73.80 -98.68 19.35
CA ARG A 721 -73.62 -97.29 19.79
C ARG A 721 -74.93 -96.51 19.74
N THR A 722 -75.65 -96.58 18.63
CA THR A 722 -76.98 -95.95 18.50
C THR A 722 -78.03 -96.64 19.37
N GLN A 723 -78.01 -97.96 19.57
CA GLN A 723 -78.88 -98.69 20.53
C GLN A 723 -78.55 -98.36 21.99
N ASN A 724 -77.32 -98.01 22.35
CA ASN A 724 -77.02 -97.54 23.70
C ASN A 724 -77.60 -96.13 23.93
N LEU A 725 -77.51 -95.24 22.93
CA LEU A 725 -78.18 -93.94 22.95
C LEU A 725 -79.72 -94.09 22.93
N PHE A 726 -80.26 -94.90 22.03
CA PHE A 726 -81.69 -95.19 21.93
C PHE A 726 -82.23 -95.94 23.14
N THR A 727 -81.51 -96.87 23.78
CA THR A 727 -82.00 -97.50 25.02
C THR A 727 -81.86 -96.58 26.24
N SER A 728 -80.99 -95.56 26.21
CA SER A 728 -81.00 -94.50 27.23
C SER A 728 -82.22 -93.59 27.02
N ALA A 729 -82.38 -93.05 25.81
CA ALA A 729 -83.52 -92.21 25.43
C ALA A 729 -84.87 -92.95 25.53
N GLU A 730 -84.91 -94.27 25.25
CA GLU A 730 -86.08 -95.11 25.49
C GLU A 730 -86.26 -95.46 26.96
N ARG A 731 -85.22 -95.51 27.81
CA ARG A 731 -85.43 -95.65 29.26
C ARG A 731 -86.09 -94.38 29.82
N GLU A 732 -85.64 -93.21 29.40
CA GLU A 732 -86.24 -91.91 29.77
C GLU A 732 -87.65 -91.74 29.17
N LEU A 733 -87.84 -92.05 27.88
CA LEU A 733 -89.16 -92.04 27.24
C LEU A 733 -90.09 -93.12 27.78
N ARG A 734 -89.61 -94.29 28.21
CA ARG A 734 -90.44 -95.29 28.90
C ARG A 734 -90.82 -94.79 30.28
N TYR A 735 -89.90 -94.21 31.05
CA TYR A 735 -90.21 -93.61 32.36
C TYR A 735 -91.29 -92.53 32.25
N GLU A 736 -91.16 -91.56 31.33
CA GLU A 736 -92.19 -90.54 31.12
C GLU A 736 -93.45 -91.07 30.42
N ARG A 737 -93.37 -92.13 29.60
CA ARG A 737 -94.56 -92.79 29.01
C ARG A 737 -95.32 -93.66 30.00
N GLU A 738 -94.65 -94.36 30.92
CA GLU A 738 -95.28 -95.14 31.99
C GLU A 738 -95.95 -94.18 32.98
N LYS A 739 -95.24 -93.13 33.42
CA LYS A 739 -95.79 -92.03 34.21
C LYS A 739 -97.00 -91.36 33.53
N ASN A 740 -96.95 -91.10 32.21
CA ASN A 740 -98.11 -90.61 31.45
C ASN A 740 -99.21 -91.66 31.26
N LEU A 741 -98.88 -92.94 31.12
CA LEU A 741 -99.84 -94.03 31.00
C LEU A 741 -100.55 -94.28 32.33
N ASP A 742 -99.88 -94.13 33.46
CA ASP A 742 -100.45 -94.29 34.79
C ASP A 742 -101.34 -93.09 35.15
N LEU A 743 -100.92 -91.85 34.81
CA LEU A 743 -101.80 -90.69 34.86
C LEU A 743 -103.02 -90.85 33.94
N LYS A 744 -102.84 -91.40 32.72
CA LYS A 744 -103.96 -91.69 31.81
C LYS A 744 -104.83 -92.86 32.26
N LYS A 745 -104.29 -93.90 32.90
CA LYS A 745 -105.05 -94.99 33.55
C LYS A 745 -105.85 -94.44 34.72
N HIS A 746 -105.26 -93.60 35.58
CA HIS A 746 -105.98 -92.97 36.69
C HIS A 746 -107.10 -92.07 36.20
N ASN A 747 -106.89 -91.22 35.19
CA ASN A 747 -107.95 -90.41 34.60
C ASN A 747 -109.02 -91.27 33.90
N ALA A 748 -108.62 -92.28 33.12
CA ALA A 748 -109.56 -93.17 32.43
C ALA A 748 -110.38 -94.05 33.40
N LEU A 749 -109.79 -94.49 34.53
CA LEU A 749 -110.50 -95.17 35.60
C LEU A 749 -111.45 -94.19 36.32
N LEU A 750 -111.00 -92.97 36.63
CA LEU A 750 -111.85 -91.94 37.23
C LEU A 750 -113.07 -91.61 36.36
N ASP A 751 -112.88 -91.51 35.04
CA ASP A 751 -113.96 -91.26 34.08
C ASP A 751 -114.80 -92.52 33.80
N GLN A 752 -114.22 -93.72 33.85
CA GLN A 752 -114.97 -94.97 33.78
C GLN A 752 -115.86 -95.17 35.01
N GLU A 753 -115.38 -94.86 36.22
CA GLU A 753 -116.21 -94.90 37.43
C GLU A 753 -117.29 -93.81 37.42
N LYS A 754 -116.99 -92.57 36.97
CA LYS A 754 -118.04 -91.56 36.71
C LYS A 754 -119.11 -92.08 35.75
N LEU A 755 -118.71 -92.73 34.65
CA LEU A 755 -119.64 -93.26 33.65
C LEU A 755 -120.42 -94.48 34.16
N LYS A 756 -119.80 -95.37 34.94
CA LYS A 756 -120.49 -96.47 35.65
C LYS A 756 -121.54 -95.92 36.61
N VAL A 757 -121.17 -95.01 37.51
CA VAL A 757 -122.11 -94.38 38.45
C VAL A 757 -123.25 -93.67 37.70
N CYS A 758 -122.96 -92.99 36.59
CA CYS A 758 -123.98 -92.38 35.73
C CYS A 758 -124.84 -93.37 34.93
N ALA A 759 -124.41 -94.63 34.76
CA ALA A 759 -125.17 -95.70 34.13
C ALA A 759 -125.99 -96.48 35.16
N GLU A 760 -125.41 -96.80 36.31
CA GLU A 760 -126.06 -97.45 37.46
C GLU A 760 -127.17 -96.58 38.05
N LEU A 761 -126.95 -95.27 38.18
CA LEU A 761 -128.00 -94.32 38.58
C LEU A 761 -129.21 -94.37 37.63
N ARG A 762 -128.97 -94.38 36.31
CA ARG A 762 -130.04 -94.49 35.30
C ARG A 762 -130.69 -95.87 35.28
N GLN A 763 -129.93 -96.94 35.52
CA GLN A 763 -130.44 -98.30 35.58
C GLN A 763 -131.27 -98.53 36.87
N ALA A 764 -130.91 -97.88 37.98
CA ALA A 764 -131.69 -97.86 39.22
C ALA A 764 -132.99 -97.07 39.02
N GLN A 765 -132.93 -95.88 38.41
CA GLN A 765 -134.13 -95.09 38.05
C GLN A 765 -135.10 -95.87 37.13
N ALA A 766 -134.59 -96.63 36.17
CA ALA A 766 -135.38 -97.48 35.28
C ALA A 766 -135.95 -98.75 35.95
N LYS A 767 -135.39 -99.18 37.09
CA LYS A 767 -135.92 -100.29 37.92
C LYS A 767 -136.94 -99.79 38.94
N LEU A 768 -136.71 -98.61 39.53
CA LEU A 768 -137.65 -97.90 40.41
C LEU A 768 -139.01 -97.71 39.72
N SER A 769 -139.05 -97.11 38.53
CA SER A 769 -140.31 -96.78 37.84
C SER A 769 -141.22 -98.00 37.55
N LYS A 770 -140.66 -99.22 37.49
CA LYS A 770 -141.43 -100.47 37.38
C LYS A 770 -141.88 -101.02 38.73
N LEU A 771 -141.04 -100.95 39.76
CA LEU A 771 -141.43 -101.32 41.13
C LEU A 771 -142.51 -100.37 41.68
N GLU A 772 -142.42 -99.06 41.40
CA GLU A 772 -143.45 -98.08 41.77
C GLU A 772 -144.84 -98.41 41.19
N GLN A 773 -144.94 -99.14 40.07
CA GLN A 773 -146.24 -99.52 39.49
C GLN A 773 -146.89 -100.68 40.27
N THR A 774 -146.10 -101.62 40.77
CA THR A 774 -146.57 -102.65 41.72
C THR A 774 -146.76 -102.11 43.13
N GLU A 775 -145.89 -101.21 43.57
CA GLU A 775 -145.93 -100.60 44.91
C GLU A 775 -147.16 -99.69 45.06
N ARG A 776 -147.60 -98.96 44.03
CA ARG A 776 -148.85 -98.18 44.05
C ARG A 776 -150.09 -99.00 44.45
N GLY A 777 -150.11 -100.32 44.22
CA GLY A 777 -151.17 -101.21 44.68
C GLY A 777 -151.12 -101.54 46.18
N GLN A 778 -149.92 -101.58 46.77
CA GLN A 778 -149.71 -101.85 48.20
C GLN A 778 -149.59 -100.56 49.04
N ALA A 779 -149.27 -99.44 48.39
CA ALA A 779 -149.06 -98.14 49.01
C ALA A 779 -150.33 -97.61 49.69
N VAL A 780 -151.52 -97.82 49.14
CA VAL A 780 -152.77 -97.26 49.69
C VAL A 780 -153.05 -97.74 51.12
N GLU A 781 -152.73 -99.00 51.44
CA GLU A 781 -152.93 -99.54 52.79
C GLU A 781 -151.78 -99.16 53.75
N LEU A 782 -150.53 -99.17 53.28
CA LEU A 782 -149.37 -98.76 54.10
C LEU A 782 -149.33 -97.25 54.39
N GLN A 783 -149.74 -96.42 53.43
CA GLN A 783 -149.74 -94.95 53.54
C GLN A 783 -150.60 -94.48 54.72
N ARG A 784 -151.71 -95.18 55.01
CA ARG A 784 -152.61 -94.85 56.12
C ARG A 784 -152.00 -95.10 57.51
N LEU A 785 -151.03 -96.00 57.62
CA LEU A 785 -150.28 -96.25 58.87
C LEU A 785 -149.00 -95.40 58.93
N GLN A 786 -148.31 -95.22 57.81
CA GLN A 786 -147.04 -94.48 57.73
C GLN A 786 -147.19 -92.97 57.98
N GLN A 787 -148.36 -92.39 57.69
CA GLN A 787 -148.61 -90.95 57.84
C GLN A 787 -148.46 -90.45 59.29
N LYS A 788 -148.75 -91.30 60.29
CA LYS A 788 -148.64 -90.96 61.72
C LYS A 788 -147.20 -90.95 62.28
N SER A 789 -146.21 -91.52 61.59
CA SER A 789 -144.79 -91.49 62.04
C SER A 789 -144.09 -90.20 61.60
N ARG A 790 -144.33 -89.79 60.34
CA ARG A 790 -143.57 -88.72 59.67
C ARG A 790 -143.77 -87.33 60.30
N GLU A 791 -144.89 -87.07 60.97
CA GLU A 791 -145.16 -85.77 61.59
C GLU A 791 -144.23 -85.48 62.79
N LEU A 792 -143.79 -86.51 63.52
CA LEU A 792 -142.88 -86.38 64.66
C LEU A 792 -141.41 -86.23 64.21
N GLU A 793 -141.01 -86.93 63.15
CA GLU A 793 -139.66 -86.89 62.58
C GLU A 793 -139.33 -85.51 61.96
N LEU A 794 -140.32 -84.88 61.31
CA LEU A 794 -140.15 -83.60 60.60
C LEU A 794 -139.86 -82.39 61.49
N GLN A 795 -140.16 -82.46 62.79
CA GLN A 795 -139.88 -81.35 63.72
C GLN A 795 -138.41 -81.32 64.16
N LEU A 796 -137.80 -82.49 64.38
CA LEU A 796 -136.40 -82.58 64.82
C LEU A 796 -135.42 -82.17 63.71
N ALA A 797 -135.63 -82.63 62.48
CA ALA A 797 -134.72 -82.38 61.35
C ALA A 797 -134.53 -80.89 61.01
N ARG A 798 -135.55 -80.05 61.23
CA ARG A 798 -135.48 -78.60 60.97
C ARG A 798 -134.55 -77.87 61.95
N SER A 799 -134.35 -78.41 63.16
CA SER A 799 -133.55 -77.76 64.21
C SER A 799 -132.02 -77.93 64.01
N SER A 800 -131.58 -79.03 63.41
CA SER A 800 -130.15 -79.34 63.21
C SER A 800 -129.56 -78.64 61.99
N GLN A 801 -130.32 -78.58 60.89
CA GLN A 801 -129.88 -77.99 59.62
C GLN A 801 -129.53 -76.50 59.78
N SER A 802 -130.34 -75.73 60.53
CA SER A 802 -130.12 -74.30 60.76
C SER A 802 -128.80 -73.96 61.47
N ARG A 803 -128.20 -74.89 62.22
CA ARG A 803 -126.92 -74.65 62.93
C ARG A 803 -125.69 -74.90 62.07
N HIS A 804 -125.81 -75.72 61.02
CA HIS A 804 -124.68 -76.05 60.14
C HIS A 804 -124.43 -74.94 59.11
N SER A 805 -125.50 -74.33 58.58
CA SER A 805 -125.39 -73.19 57.65
C SER A 805 -124.65 -71.99 58.25
N THR A 806 -124.72 -71.79 59.57
CA THR A 806 -124.12 -70.63 60.24
C THR A 806 -122.61 -70.72 60.48
N SER A 807 -122.01 -71.92 60.66
CA SER A 807 -120.56 -72.02 60.84
C SER A 807 -119.79 -71.95 59.52
N SER A 808 -120.30 -72.62 58.47
CA SER A 808 -119.68 -72.66 57.14
C SER A 808 -119.43 -71.26 56.56
N LEU A 809 -120.41 -70.35 56.63
CA LEU A 809 -120.26 -68.97 56.17
C LEU A 809 -119.23 -68.15 57.00
N GLN A 810 -119.03 -68.53 58.27
CA GLN A 810 -118.09 -67.87 59.17
C GLN A 810 -116.64 -68.35 58.95
N GLU A 811 -116.46 -69.59 58.49
CA GLU A 811 -115.18 -70.15 58.07
C GLU A 811 -114.70 -69.55 56.73
N GLU A 812 -115.60 -69.45 55.73
CA GLU A 812 -115.31 -68.83 54.43
C GLU A 812 -114.87 -67.36 54.58
N LEU A 813 -115.56 -66.58 55.41
CA LEU A 813 -115.20 -65.18 55.69
C LEU A 813 -113.79 -65.04 56.32
N CYS A 814 -113.37 -66.00 57.15
CA CYS A 814 -112.02 -66.03 57.73
C CYS A 814 -110.95 -66.44 56.70
N ALA A 815 -111.28 -67.33 55.76
CA ALA A 815 -110.40 -67.72 54.67
C ALA A 815 -110.12 -66.55 53.73
N GLU A 816 -111.14 -65.79 53.31
CA GLU A 816 -110.96 -64.63 52.43
C GLU A 816 -110.19 -63.48 53.10
N ARG A 817 -110.43 -63.21 54.39
CA ARG A 817 -109.61 -62.25 55.15
C ARG A 817 -108.13 -62.64 55.17
N SER A 818 -107.83 -63.94 55.27
CA SER A 818 -106.47 -64.46 55.25
C SER A 818 -105.83 -64.33 53.85
N ARG A 819 -106.61 -64.51 52.78
CA ARG A 819 -106.18 -64.29 51.38
C ARG A 819 -105.87 -62.82 51.11
N LEU A 820 -106.72 -61.90 51.56
CA LEU A 820 -106.52 -60.45 51.40
C LEU A 820 -105.20 -59.99 52.06
N ILE A 821 -104.97 -60.39 53.32
CA ILE A 821 -103.74 -60.05 54.07
C ILE A 821 -102.48 -60.61 53.39
N ALA A 822 -102.57 -61.76 52.72
CA ALA A 822 -101.46 -62.30 51.94
C ALA A 822 -101.22 -61.52 50.64
N ALA A 823 -102.28 -61.06 49.96
CA ALA A 823 -102.18 -60.21 48.78
C ALA A 823 -101.58 -58.83 49.10
N ASP A 824 -102.03 -58.16 50.16
CA ASP A 824 -101.51 -56.85 50.59
C ASP A 824 -100.01 -56.92 50.93
N LYS A 825 -99.58 -57.98 51.63
CA LYS A 825 -98.15 -58.26 51.87
C LYS A 825 -97.37 -58.41 50.56
N LYS A 826 -97.94 -59.11 49.56
CA LYS A 826 -97.31 -59.28 48.25
C LYS A 826 -97.18 -57.96 47.49
N VAL A 827 -98.18 -57.08 47.58
CA VAL A 827 -98.13 -55.72 47.01
C VAL A 827 -97.04 -54.89 47.69
N LEU A 828 -96.91 -54.95 49.03
CA LEU A 828 -95.86 -54.25 49.76
C LEU A 828 -94.44 -54.77 49.44
N GLU A 829 -94.27 -56.09 49.32
CA GLU A 829 -93.02 -56.71 48.86
C GLU A 829 -92.62 -56.20 47.47
N LEU A 830 -93.55 -56.20 46.51
CA LEU A 830 -93.31 -55.73 45.14
C LEU A 830 -93.05 -54.23 45.07
N GLN A 831 -93.78 -53.41 45.86
CA GLN A 831 -93.51 -51.97 45.96
C GLN A 831 -92.12 -51.69 46.54
N GLN A 832 -91.67 -52.45 47.54
CA GLN A 832 -90.32 -52.29 48.09
C GLN A 832 -89.25 -52.73 47.09
N GLN A 833 -89.47 -53.84 46.38
CA GLN A 833 -88.57 -54.28 45.30
C GLN A 833 -88.46 -53.22 44.19
N MET A 834 -89.58 -52.63 43.74
CA MET A 834 -89.56 -51.59 42.71
C MET A 834 -88.90 -50.28 43.17
N LYS A 835 -89.03 -49.91 44.45
CA LYS A 835 -88.27 -48.79 45.03
C LYS A 835 -86.76 -49.08 45.07
N ASN A 836 -86.37 -50.31 45.43
CA ASN A 836 -84.97 -50.72 45.48
C ASN A 836 -84.34 -50.71 44.08
N THR A 837 -85.03 -51.24 43.04
CA THR A 837 -84.50 -51.24 41.67
C THR A 837 -84.45 -49.84 41.06
N LEU A 838 -85.43 -48.97 41.34
CA LEU A 838 -85.37 -47.56 40.93
C LEU A 838 -84.22 -46.79 41.59
N HIS A 839 -83.89 -47.10 42.85
CA HIS A 839 -82.73 -46.50 43.51
C HIS A 839 -81.41 -47.02 42.93
N GLN A 840 -81.30 -48.33 42.68
CA GLN A 840 -80.14 -48.93 42.01
C GLN A 840 -79.92 -48.34 40.62
N LEU A 841 -80.97 -48.22 39.80
CA LEU A 841 -80.89 -47.60 38.48
C LEU A 841 -80.28 -46.19 38.54
N ARG A 842 -80.77 -45.33 39.46
CA ARG A 842 -80.24 -43.98 39.65
C ARG A 842 -78.78 -43.93 40.10
N LEU A 843 -78.33 -44.92 40.87
CA LEU A 843 -76.92 -45.03 41.27
C LEU A 843 -76.03 -45.45 40.09
N GLU A 844 -76.49 -46.36 39.22
CA GLU A 844 -75.76 -46.70 38.00
C GLU A 844 -75.83 -45.60 36.93
N GLU A 845 -76.93 -44.84 36.84
CA GLU A 845 -77.05 -43.63 36.00
C GLU A 845 -76.06 -42.55 36.45
N ALA A 846 -75.95 -42.30 37.75
CA ALA A 846 -74.96 -41.37 38.32
C ALA A 846 -73.53 -41.83 38.02
N ARG A 847 -73.21 -43.10 38.28
CA ARG A 847 -71.90 -43.70 37.97
C ARG A 847 -71.57 -43.65 36.48
N ALA A 848 -72.52 -43.89 35.59
CA ALA A 848 -72.33 -43.78 34.15
C ALA A 848 -72.09 -42.32 33.73
N GLY A 849 -72.72 -41.34 34.40
CA GLY A 849 -72.41 -39.93 34.25
C GLY A 849 -70.99 -39.58 34.69
N GLU A 850 -70.57 -40.08 35.85
CA GLU A 850 -69.22 -39.90 36.41
C GLU A 850 -68.14 -40.57 35.55
N THR A 851 -68.30 -41.84 35.14
CA THR A 851 -67.33 -42.48 34.24
C THR A 851 -67.27 -41.78 32.89
N SER A 852 -68.42 -41.40 32.31
CA SER A 852 -68.47 -40.62 31.08
C SER A 852 -67.76 -39.26 31.23
N LYS A 853 -67.84 -38.61 32.40
CA LYS A 853 -67.09 -37.39 32.71
C LYS A 853 -65.58 -37.66 32.78
N MET A 854 -65.15 -38.62 33.60
CA MET A 854 -63.74 -39.01 33.72
C MET A 854 -63.14 -39.45 32.38
N GLU A 855 -63.92 -40.09 31.50
CA GLU A 855 -63.49 -40.43 30.15
C GLU A 855 -63.32 -39.20 29.24
N ARG A 856 -64.14 -38.14 29.38
CA ARG A 856 -63.91 -36.88 28.65
C ARG A 856 -62.63 -36.22 29.15
N GLU A 857 -62.51 -36.03 30.46
CA GLU A 857 -61.34 -35.41 31.09
C GLU A 857 -60.04 -36.19 30.75
N SER A 858 -60.10 -37.53 30.69
CA SER A 858 -58.98 -38.38 30.24
C SER A 858 -58.64 -38.20 28.75
N ARG A 859 -59.62 -38.01 27.86
CA ARG A 859 -59.39 -37.65 26.45
C ARG A 859 -58.81 -36.26 26.32
N ASP A 860 -59.40 -35.27 26.98
CA ASP A 860 -58.98 -33.86 26.94
C ASP A 860 -57.54 -33.71 27.47
N LEU A 861 -57.16 -34.46 28.51
CA LEU A 861 -55.79 -34.56 29.01
C LEU A 861 -54.85 -35.31 28.05
N ALA A 862 -55.30 -36.39 27.41
CA ALA A 862 -54.49 -37.11 26.43
C ALA A 862 -54.22 -36.26 25.17
N ASP A 863 -55.22 -35.54 24.69
CA ASP A 863 -55.13 -34.62 23.55
C ASP A 863 -54.25 -33.41 23.92
N SER A 864 -54.40 -32.85 25.13
CA SER A 864 -53.51 -31.80 25.65
C SER A 864 -52.05 -32.26 25.74
N LEU A 865 -51.81 -33.49 26.25
CA LEU A 865 -50.47 -34.09 26.26
C LEU A 865 -49.94 -34.37 24.85
N SER A 866 -50.80 -34.68 23.88
CA SER A 866 -50.41 -34.82 22.48
C SER A 866 -49.99 -33.48 21.87
N ALA A 867 -50.73 -32.41 22.15
CA ALA A 867 -50.45 -31.06 21.67
C ALA A 867 -49.16 -30.48 22.30
N VAL A 868 -48.91 -30.73 23.59
CA VAL A 868 -47.65 -30.36 24.25
C VAL A 868 -46.46 -31.15 23.68
N ARG A 869 -46.64 -32.44 23.36
CA ARG A 869 -45.60 -33.24 22.68
C ARG A 869 -45.32 -32.74 21.26
N ALA A 870 -46.35 -32.38 20.50
CA ALA A 870 -46.20 -31.81 19.16
C ALA A 870 -45.43 -30.47 19.22
N LYS A 871 -45.85 -29.54 20.10
CA LYS A 871 -45.14 -28.27 20.32
C LYS A 871 -43.68 -28.46 20.75
N LEU A 872 -43.39 -29.44 21.62
CA LEU A 872 -42.02 -29.77 22.01
C LEU A 872 -41.19 -30.30 20.84
N GLN A 873 -41.78 -31.08 19.92
CA GLN A 873 -41.11 -31.52 18.69
C GLN A 873 -40.90 -30.37 17.70
N GLU A 874 -41.88 -29.48 17.53
CA GLU A 874 -41.73 -28.26 16.73
C GLU A 874 -40.64 -27.35 17.28
N GLU A 875 -40.60 -27.10 18.59
CA GLU A 875 -39.52 -26.36 19.25
C GLU A 875 -38.16 -27.03 19.07
N GLN A 876 -38.07 -28.37 19.16
CA GLN A 876 -36.81 -29.09 18.92
C GLN A 876 -36.34 -28.96 17.46
N LEU A 877 -37.26 -28.94 16.48
CA LEU A 877 -36.93 -28.71 15.07
C LEU A 877 -36.51 -27.25 14.83
N GLN A 878 -37.21 -26.28 15.42
CA GLN A 878 -36.85 -24.86 15.36
C GLN A 878 -35.48 -24.61 16.00
N ARG A 879 -35.20 -25.18 17.19
CA ARG A 879 -33.89 -25.09 17.85
C ARG A 879 -32.78 -25.71 16.99
N LYS A 880 -32.99 -26.88 16.38
CA LYS A 880 -32.01 -27.49 15.46
C LYS A 880 -31.77 -26.62 14.21
N LEU A 881 -32.79 -25.99 13.67
CA LEU A 881 -32.68 -25.08 12.52
C LEU A 881 -31.97 -23.75 12.90
N LEU A 882 -32.17 -23.27 14.14
CA LEU A 882 -31.43 -22.14 14.69
C LEU A 882 -29.97 -22.50 14.99
N GLU A 883 -29.68 -23.66 15.60
CA GLU A 883 -28.32 -24.17 15.80
C GLU A 883 -27.58 -24.29 14.44
N GLN A 884 -28.22 -24.84 13.41
CA GLN A 884 -27.68 -24.88 12.05
C GLN A 884 -27.41 -23.48 11.48
N ARG A 885 -28.35 -22.54 11.66
CA ARG A 885 -28.19 -21.16 11.16
C ARG A 885 -27.11 -20.39 11.92
N GLU A 886 -26.96 -20.62 13.22
CA GLU A 886 -25.83 -20.13 14.00
C GLU A 886 -24.52 -20.72 13.48
N GLU A 887 -24.45 -22.02 13.17
CA GLU A 887 -23.24 -22.63 12.63
C GLU A 887 -22.88 -22.08 11.24
N GLU A 888 -23.85 -21.85 10.35
CA GLU A 888 -23.65 -21.15 9.08
C GLU A 888 -23.08 -19.75 9.30
N LEU A 889 -23.68 -18.95 10.20
CA LEU A 889 -23.22 -17.59 10.50
C LEU A 889 -21.82 -17.60 11.13
N HIS A 890 -21.53 -18.53 12.04
CA HIS A 890 -20.18 -18.70 12.60
C HIS A 890 -19.15 -19.14 11.53
N GLN A 891 -19.55 -19.92 10.53
CA GLN A 891 -18.69 -20.27 9.39
C GLN A 891 -18.47 -19.06 8.46
N GLN A 892 -19.50 -18.25 8.21
CA GLN A 892 -19.39 -17.00 7.46
C GLN A 892 -18.48 -16.00 8.16
N VAL A 893 -18.64 -15.77 9.48
CA VAL A 893 -17.77 -14.92 10.28
C VAL A 893 -16.32 -15.44 10.30
N ARG A 894 -16.10 -16.75 10.38
CA ARG A 894 -14.77 -17.37 10.23
C ARG A 894 -14.17 -17.11 8.83
N SER A 895 -14.97 -17.24 7.77
CA SER A 895 -14.55 -16.95 6.39
C SER A 895 -14.22 -15.47 6.18
N LEU A 896 -15.03 -14.55 6.72
CA LEU A 896 -14.82 -13.12 6.67
C LEU A 896 -13.54 -12.72 7.43
N ARG A 897 -13.34 -13.20 8.66
CA ARG A 897 -12.09 -12.97 9.43
C ARG A 897 -10.86 -13.55 8.73
N ALA A 898 -10.99 -14.68 8.03
CA ALA A 898 -9.88 -15.24 7.23
C ALA A 898 -9.57 -14.39 5.99
N LYS A 899 -10.58 -13.84 5.32
CA LYS A 899 -10.44 -12.89 4.20
C LYS A 899 -9.84 -11.56 4.67
N GLU A 900 -10.36 -11.00 5.75
CA GLU A 900 -9.85 -9.81 6.44
C GLU A 900 -8.37 -9.99 6.81
N ALA A 901 -8.01 -11.07 7.51
CA ALA A 901 -6.61 -11.38 7.83
C ALA A 901 -5.74 -11.66 6.59
N SER A 902 -6.32 -11.94 5.41
CA SER A 902 -5.59 -12.00 4.13
C SER A 902 -5.44 -10.63 3.48
N LEU A 903 -6.47 -9.79 3.56
CA LEU A 903 -6.45 -8.41 3.07
C LEU A 903 -5.50 -7.54 3.91
N SER A 904 -5.50 -7.67 5.23
CA SER A 904 -4.52 -6.97 6.09
C SER A 904 -3.08 -7.40 5.80
N ARG A 905 -2.83 -8.67 5.47
CA ARG A 905 -1.50 -9.14 5.02
C ARG A 905 -1.13 -8.52 3.68
N THR A 906 -1.97 -8.65 2.64
CA THR A 906 -1.68 -8.05 1.32
C THR A 906 -1.57 -6.52 1.38
N ASN A 907 -2.35 -5.83 2.23
CA ASN A 907 -2.21 -4.39 2.48
C ASN A 907 -0.88 -4.06 3.18
N SER A 908 -0.42 -4.87 4.13
CA SER A 908 0.92 -4.69 4.72
C SER A 908 2.04 -4.92 3.69
N GLU A 909 1.92 -5.95 2.83
CA GLU A 909 2.86 -6.19 1.73
C GLU A 909 2.86 -5.04 0.72
N LEU A 910 1.69 -4.49 0.36
CA LEU A 910 1.56 -3.32 -0.51
C LEU A 910 2.14 -2.05 0.13
N ALA A 911 1.92 -1.83 1.43
CA ALA A 911 2.52 -0.71 2.17
C ALA A 911 4.05 -0.83 2.27
N HIS A 912 4.59 -2.05 2.41
CA HIS A 912 6.03 -2.30 2.34
C HIS A 912 6.59 -2.09 0.92
N ARG A 913 5.86 -2.50 -0.13
CA ARG A 913 6.24 -2.21 -1.53
C ARG A 913 6.18 -0.72 -1.85
N LEU A 914 5.19 0.01 -1.34
CA LEU A 914 5.08 1.46 -1.48
C LEU A 914 6.28 2.15 -0.82
N LYS A 915 6.56 1.86 0.45
CA LYS A 915 7.77 2.38 1.12
C LYS A 915 9.08 2.01 0.39
N GLN A 916 9.12 0.85 -0.29
CA GLN A 916 10.26 0.47 -1.12
C GLN A 916 10.33 1.23 -2.46
N SER A 917 9.19 1.58 -3.08
CA SER A 917 9.19 2.48 -4.25
C SER A 917 9.53 3.91 -3.85
N ASP A 918 9.03 4.39 -2.72
CA ASP A 918 9.25 5.77 -2.25
C ASP A 918 10.73 5.97 -1.91
N ALA A 919 11.35 5.02 -1.20
CA ALA A 919 12.79 5.05 -0.94
C ALA A 919 13.63 4.96 -2.22
N ARG A 920 13.17 4.23 -3.26
CA ARG A 920 13.84 4.21 -4.57
C ARG A 920 13.68 5.52 -5.34
N LEU A 921 12.51 6.14 -5.27
CA LEU A 921 12.27 7.47 -5.86
C LEU A 921 13.14 8.52 -5.17
N GLN A 922 13.21 8.53 -3.83
CA GLN A 922 14.08 9.43 -3.07
C GLN A 922 15.57 9.26 -3.44
N VAL A 923 16.04 8.02 -3.64
CA VAL A 923 17.39 7.76 -4.16
C VAL A 923 17.56 8.31 -5.58
N LEU A 924 16.65 8.00 -6.51
CA LEU A 924 16.70 8.50 -7.90
C LEU A 924 16.59 10.03 -7.99
N GLU A 925 15.85 10.67 -7.10
CA GLU A 925 15.77 12.14 -6.97
C GLU A 925 17.08 12.71 -6.42
N SER A 926 17.72 12.04 -5.46
CA SER A 926 19.06 12.44 -4.97
C SER A 926 20.14 12.27 -6.04
N GLU A 927 20.12 11.19 -6.81
CA GLU A 927 21.00 10.95 -7.96
C GLU A 927 20.76 11.96 -9.08
N GLN A 928 19.50 12.27 -9.39
CA GLN A 928 19.12 13.29 -10.37
C GLN A 928 19.55 14.70 -9.93
N ASN A 929 19.47 15.02 -8.64
CA ASN A 929 19.91 16.31 -8.11
C ASN A 929 21.44 16.40 -8.04
N ALA A 930 22.14 15.31 -7.71
CA ALA A 930 23.60 15.23 -7.82
C ALA A 930 24.05 15.43 -9.28
N ALA A 931 23.44 14.73 -10.24
CA ALA A 931 23.76 14.89 -11.66
C ALA A 931 23.43 16.29 -12.20
N ARG A 932 22.36 16.94 -11.72
CA ARG A 932 22.07 18.36 -12.00
C ARG A 932 23.14 19.28 -11.44
N GLU A 933 23.64 19.01 -10.24
CA GLU A 933 24.67 19.83 -9.61
C GLU A 933 26.04 19.62 -10.27
N GLU A 934 26.41 18.39 -10.64
CA GLU A 934 27.56 18.12 -11.52
C GLU A 934 27.42 18.84 -12.87
N GLN A 935 26.23 18.87 -13.47
CA GLN A 935 25.96 19.63 -14.69
C GLN A 935 26.05 21.15 -14.45
N ARG A 936 25.64 21.65 -13.28
CA ARG A 936 25.77 23.07 -12.90
C ARG A 936 27.23 23.46 -12.71
N VAL A 937 27.99 22.66 -11.96
CA VAL A 937 29.42 22.86 -11.71
C VAL A 937 30.22 22.77 -13.00
N THR A 938 30.00 21.76 -13.85
CA THR A 938 30.67 21.66 -15.16
C THR A 938 30.30 22.80 -16.10
N ARG A 939 29.04 23.27 -16.09
CA ARG A 939 28.66 24.47 -16.84
C ARG A 939 29.34 25.73 -16.30
N GLN A 940 29.50 25.85 -14.98
CA GLN A 940 30.20 26.98 -14.34
C GLN A 940 31.71 26.94 -14.58
N THR A 941 32.37 25.78 -14.57
CA THR A 941 33.80 25.67 -14.89
C THR A 941 34.05 25.86 -16.38
N CYS A 942 33.20 25.35 -17.28
CA CYS A 942 33.26 25.69 -18.70
C CYS A 942 33.04 27.20 -18.94
N GLY A 943 32.13 27.83 -18.21
CA GLY A 943 31.93 29.29 -18.25
C GLY A 943 33.19 30.05 -17.81
N GLY A 944 33.76 29.68 -16.66
CA GLY A 944 35.01 30.26 -16.14
C GLY A 944 36.19 30.10 -17.11
N LEU A 945 36.38 28.91 -17.68
CA LEU A 945 37.41 28.66 -18.70
C LEU A 945 37.16 29.45 -19.99
N GLN A 946 35.90 29.71 -20.35
CA GLN A 946 35.55 30.52 -21.51
C GLN A 946 35.77 32.02 -21.25
N GLU A 947 35.54 32.50 -20.03
CA GLU A 947 35.88 33.85 -19.59
C GLU A 947 37.40 34.06 -19.51
N GLU A 948 38.14 33.10 -18.94
CA GLU A 948 39.62 33.12 -18.88
C GLU A 948 40.25 33.07 -20.28
N LEU A 949 39.68 32.28 -21.19
CA LEU A 949 40.06 32.28 -22.60
C LEU A 949 39.78 33.64 -23.26
N ALA A 950 38.61 34.25 -22.99
CA ALA A 950 38.26 35.56 -23.54
C ALA A 950 39.13 36.70 -22.98
N SER A 951 39.49 36.66 -21.69
CA SER A 951 40.42 37.64 -21.11
C SER A 951 41.84 37.44 -21.65
N SER A 952 42.30 36.20 -21.81
CA SER A 952 43.61 35.92 -22.41
C SER A 952 43.67 36.30 -23.90
N GLN A 953 42.57 36.13 -24.64
CA GLN A 953 42.43 36.66 -26.00
C GLN A 953 42.50 38.18 -26.01
N GLN A 954 41.77 38.87 -25.13
CA GLN A 954 41.82 40.33 -25.03
C GLN A 954 43.20 40.85 -24.60
N GLU A 955 43.91 40.15 -23.73
CA GLU A 955 45.31 40.46 -23.37
C GLU A 955 46.26 40.25 -24.55
N SER A 956 46.09 39.17 -25.32
CA SER A 956 46.85 38.93 -26.55
C SER A 956 46.60 40.00 -27.62
N GLU A 957 45.35 40.43 -27.80
CA GLU A 957 44.96 41.54 -28.68
C GLU A 957 45.59 42.87 -28.22
N ARG A 958 45.52 43.20 -26.93
CA ARG A 958 46.19 44.40 -26.37
C ARG A 958 47.71 44.35 -26.56
N LEU A 959 48.36 43.21 -26.30
CA LEU A 959 49.79 43.04 -26.52
C LEU A 959 50.16 43.13 -28.01
N GLN A 960 49.26 42.70 -28.91
CA GLN A 960 49.42 42.86 -30.35
C GLN A 960 49.24 44.34 -30.78
N GLU A 961 48.31 45.09 -30.17
CA GLU A 961 48.17 46.53 -30.37
C GLU A 961 49.39 47.30 -29.82
N GLU A 962 49.87 46.97 -28.63
CA GLU A 962 51.09 47.55 -28.03
C GLU A 962 52.32 47.26 -28.90
N LEU A 963 52.46 46.04 -29.42
CA LEU A 963 53.52 45.68 -30.37
C LEU A 963 53.39 46.47 -31.68
N GLN A 964 52.18 46.66 -32.22
CA GLN A 964 51.96 47.52 -33.39
C GLN A 964 52.32 48.98 -33.11
N GLN A 965 51.94 49.52 -31.94
CA GLN A 965 52.31 50.87 -31.52
C GLN A 965 53.83 51.00 -31.35
N ALA A 966 54.49 50.01 -30.75
CA ALA A 966 55.95 49.97 -30.61
C ALA A 966 56.66 49.90 -31.97
N MET A 967 56.14 49.10 -32.92
CA MET A 967 56.62 49.08 -34.30
C MET A 967 56.45 50.45 -34.98
N LEU A 968 55.28 51.09 -34.86
CA LEU A 968 55.04 52.43 -35.43
C LEU A 968 55.93 53.51 -34.79
N GLN A 969 56.22 53.42 -33.49
CA GLN A 969 57.18 54.29 -32.81
C GLN A 969 58.61 54.06 -33.28
N LEU A 970 59.04 52.80 -33.41
CA LEU A 970 60.33 52.43 -33.98
C LEU A 970 60.47 52.97 -35.41
N ASP A 971 59.44 52.79 -36.23
CA ASP A 971 59.39 53.28 -37.61
C ASP A 971 59.45 54.82 -37.67
N SER A 972 58.72 55.50 -36.78
CA SER A 972 58.83 56.96 -36.59
C SER A 972 60.25 57.40 -36.23
N ASN A 973 60.94 56.63 -35.39
CA ASN A 973 62.32 56.92 -34.95
C ASN A 973 63.36 56.59 -36.03
N ILE A 974 63.17 55.52 -36.81
CA ILE A 974 63.97 55.21 -38.01
C ILE A 974 63.80 56.31 -39.05
N ARG A 975 62.57 56.77 -39.32
CA ARG A 975 62.28 57.90 -40.23
C ARG A 975 62.98 59.18 -39.76
N LYS A 976 62.89 59.55 -38.47
CA LYS A 976 63.60 60.70 -37.88
C LYS A 976 65.12 60.57 -37.94
N TYR A 977 65.67 59.36 -37.73
CA TYR A 977 67.10 59.09 -37.85
C TYR A 977 67.58 59.25 -39.30
N ASN A 978 66.86 58.65 -40.25
CA ASN A 978 67.16 58.74 -41.69
C ASN A 978 67.04 60.18 -42.18
N GLU A 979 66.05 60.95 -41.71
CA GLU A 979 65.92 62.37 -42.02
C GLU A 979 67.14 63.16 -41.50
N LYS A 980 67.52 63.00 -40.22
CA LYS A 980 68.75 63.60 -39.66
C LYS A 980 69.99 63.18 -40.46
N GLN A 981 70.10 61.92 -40.86
CA GLN A 981 71.22 61.41 -41.66
C GLN A 981 71.25 62.06 -43.06
N CYS A 982 70.10 62.24 -43.72
CA CYS A 982 69.98 62.99 -44.97
C CYS A 982 70.31 64.48 -44.78
N GLN A 983 69.85 65.12 -43.70
CA GLN A 983 70.24 66.50 -43.38
C GLN A 983 71.76 66.62 -43.17
N TYR A 984 72.41 65.66 -42.48
CA TYR A 984 73.87 65.65 -42.31
C TYR A 984 74.61 65.39 -43.63
N LYS A 985 74.16 64.42 -44.44
CA LYS A 985 74.69 64.19 -45.81
C LYS A 985 74.57 65.46 -46.67
N SER A 986 73.44 66.18 -46.61
CA SER A 986 73.23 67.45 -47.32
C SER A 986 74.10 68.59 -46.78
N LYS A 987 74.27 68.71 -45.45
CA LYS A 987 75.18 69.70 -44.82
C LYS A 987 76.64 69.42 -45.22
N LEU A 988 77.07 68.16 -45.20
CA LEU A 988 78.40 67.72 -45.63
C LEU A 988 78.62 67.96 -47.13
N HIS A 989 77.63 67.69 -47.98
CA HIS A 989 77.71 67.99 -49.41
C HIS A 989 77.81 69.49 -49.68
N LYS A 990 77.03 70.33 -48.99
CA LYS A 990 77.12 71.80 -49.06
C LYS A 990 78.50 72.29 -48.62
N ALA A 991 79.02 71.78 -47.49
CA ALA A 991 80.37 72.11 -47.01
C ALA A 991 81.45 71.69 -48.03
N LYS A 992 81.40 70.45 -48.54
CA LYS A 992 82.31 69.96 -49.59
C LYS A 992 82.24 70.83 -50.85
N GLN A 993 81.04 71.23 -51.29
CA GLN A 993 80.86 72.11 -52.44
C GLN A 993 81.46 73.51 -52.21
N VAL A 994 81.32 74.08 -51.00
CA VAL A 994 81.97 75.35 -50.64
C VAL A 994 83.48 75.20 -50.62
N TYR A 995 84.03 74.14 -50.04
CA TYR A 995 85.48 73.87 -50.08
C TYR A 995 85.98 73.68 -51.52
N THR A 996 85.33 72.87 -52.36
CA THR A 996 85.74 72.70 -53.76
C THR A 996 85.67 74.02 -54.56
N ARG A 997 84.69 74.90 -54.30
CA ARG A 997 84.67 76.26 -54.87
C ARG A 997 85.84 77.12 -54.37
N ALA A 998 86.14 77.09 -53.08
CA ALA A 998 87.25 77.84 -52.49
C ALA A 998 88.61 77.34 -52.99
N THR A 999 88.81 76.02 -53.10
CA THR A 999 90.01 75.40 -53.69
C THR A 999 90.14 75.80 -55.15
N THR A 1000 89.14 75.54 -56.01
CA THR A 1000 89.22 75.92 -57.43
C THR A 1000 89.35 77.43 -57.68
N GLN A 1001 88.88 78.28 -56.75
CA GLN A 1001 89.16 79.72 -56.78
C GLN A 1001 90.60 80.05 -56.36
N ARG A 1002 91.16 79.37 -55.34
CA ARG A 1002 92.58 79.48 -54.98
C ARG A 1002 93.48 78.99 -56.11
N ASP A 1003 93.18 77.85 -56.72
CA ASP A 1003 93.96 77.27 -57.83
C ASP A 1003 94.01 78.25 -59.02
N ARG A 1004 92.88 78.90 -59.35
CA ARG A 1004 92.81 79.97 -60.37
C ARG A 1004 93.59 81.24 -59.99
N VAL A 1005 93.78 81.53 -58.70
CA VAL A 1005 94.62 82.65 -58.24
C VAL A 1005 96.10 82.26 -58.25
N ILE A 1006 96.44 81.04 -57.82
CA ILE A 1006 97.78 80.47 -57.90
C ILE A 1006 98.23 80.45 -59.36
N GLN A 1007 97.43 79.90 -60.28
CA GLN A 1007 97.74 79.87 -61.71
C GLN A 1007 97.91 81.27 -62.33
N LYS A 1008 97.20 82.30 -61.82
CA LYS A 1008 97.45 83.69 -62.24
C LYS A 1008 98.79 84.20 -61.73
N LEU A 1009 99.09 84.01 -60.45
CA LEU A 1009 100.35 84.41 -59.83
C LEU A 1009 101.56 83.67 -60.44
N GLU A 1010 101.41 82.40 -60.83
CA GLU A 1010 102.40 81.63 -61.58
C GLU A 1010 102.66 82.24 -62.97
N ASN A 1011 101.60 82.59 -63.72
CA ASN A 1011 101.74 83.28 -65.00
C ASN A 1011 102.36 84.69 -64.85
N GLU A 1012 101.95 85.45 -63.84
CA GLU A 1012 102.51 86.78 -63.53
C GLU A 1012 103.98 86.68 -63.12
N LEU A 1013 104.36 85.63 -62.36
CA LEU A 1013 105.75 85.34 -62.01
C LEU A 1013 106.60 84.97 -63.24
N ILE A 1014 106.11 84.10 -64.12
CA ILE A 1014 106.78 83.73 -65.38
C ILE A 1014 106.97 84.96 -66.29
N LEU A 1015 105.97 85.84 -66.35
CA LEU A 1015 106.10 87.11 -67.07
C LEU A 1015 107.16 88.01 -66.41
N ALA A 1016 107.14 88.17 -65.09
CA ALA A 1016 108.10 88.98 -64.35
C ALA A 1016 109.55 88.47 -64.48
N THR A 1017 109.78 87.14 -64.43
CA THR A 1017 111.11 86.58 -64.68
C THR A 1017 111.57 86.83 -66.12
N SER A 1018 110.70 86.63 -67.11
CA SER A 1018 111.03 86.88 -68.53
C SER A 1018 111.32 88.36 -68.83
N LEU A 1019 110.73 89.29 -68.07
CA LEU A 1019 111.04 90.72 -68.14
C LEU A 1019 112.38 91.02 -67.46
N SER A 1020 112.64 90.46 -66.27
CA SER A 1020 113.91 90.65 -65.57
C SER A 1020 115.10 90.05 -66.33
N GLU A 1021 114.94 88.89 -66.97
CA GLU A 1021 115.94 88.30 -67.87
C GLU A 1021 116.29 89.24 -69.03
N ARG A 1022 115.28 89.87 -69.63
CA ARG A 1022 115.48 90.90 -70.67
C ARG A 1022 116.16 92.15 -70.12
N GLU A 1023 115.78 92.63 -68.94
CA GLU A 1023 116.46 93.78 -68.31
C GLU A 1023 117.93 93.48 -68.05
N GLN A 1024 118.27 92.27 -67.59
CA GLN A 1024 119.66 91.83 -67.46
C GLN A 1024 120.40 91.76 -68.81
N ASP A 1025 119.75 91.33 -69.90
CA ASP A 1025 120.36 91.37 -71.24
C ASP A 1025 120.63 92.80 -71.75
N HIS A 1026 119.76 93.75 -71.44
CA HIS A 1026 120.02 95.16 -71.74
C HIS A 1026 121.15 95.70 -70.86
N GLY A 1027 121.18 95.34 -69.57
CA GLY A 1027 122.29 95.65 -68.65
C GLY A 1027 123.64 95.14 -69.16
N ARG A 1028 123.70 93.86 -69.57
CA ARG A 1028 124.90 93.23 -70.16
C ARG A 1028 125.42 94.01 -71.37
N LYS A 1029 124.55 94.32 -72.34
CA LYS A 1029 124.91 95.10 -73.54
C LYS A 1029 125.44 96.49 -73.19
N VAL A 1030 124.77 97.19 -72.26
CA VAL A 1030 125.20 98.53 -71.81
C VAL A 1030 126.55 98.47 -71.08
N THR A 1031 126.84 97.42 -70.31
CA THR A 1031 128.18 97.24 -69.72
C THR A 1031 129.25 96.97 -70.78
N GLU A 1032 128.98 96.11 -71.76
CA GLU A 1032 129.93 95.79 -72.85
C GLU A 1032 130.27 97.02 -73.72
N GLU A 1033 129.33 97.93 -73.96
CA GLU A 1033 129.60 99.17 -74.70
C GLU A 1033 130.33 100.21 -73.85
N ASN A 1034 130.02 100.34 -72.55
CA ASN A 1034 130.78 101.19 -71.64
C ASN A 1034 132.25 100.74 -71.51
N GLU A 1035 132.53 99.43 -71.48
CA GLU A 1035 133.91 98.93 -71.45
C GLU A 1035 134.69 99.29 -72.71
N LYS A 1036 134.08 99.17 -73.90
CA LYS A 1036 134.70 99.59 -75.18
C LYS A 1036 135.02 101.08 -75.18
N LEU A 1037 134.05 101.93 -74.84
CA LEU A 1037 134.22 103.38 -74.76
C LEU A 1037 135.27 103.80 -73.71
N LEU A 1038 135.40 103.05 -72.60
CA LEU A 1038 136.45 103.27 -71.60
C LEU A 1038 137.85 102.87 -72.10
N LEU A 1039 137.96 101.84 -72.95
CA LEU A 1039 139.22 101.47 -73.59
C LEU A 1039 139.65 102.52 -74.62
N GLU A 1040 138.75 102.92 -75.53
CA GLU A 1040 138.99 103.99 -76.51
C GLU A 1040 139.43 105.30 -75.83
N LYS A 1041 138.75 105.69 -74.74
CA LYS A 1041 139.12 106.87 -73.93
C LYS A 1041 140.52 106.76 -73.33
N ARG A 1042 140.95 105.58 -72.89
CA ARG A 1042 142.30 105.35 -72.32
C ARG A 1042 143.38 105.50 -73.41
N GLU A 1043 143.17 104.90 -74.58
CA GLU A 1043 144.09 105.04 -75.71
C GLU A 1043 144.23 106.50 -76.18
N LEU A 1044 143.12 107.22 -76.29
CA LEU A 1044 143.14 108.63 -76.70
C LEU A 1044 143.89 109.51 -75.69
N LEU A 1045 143.73 109.28 -74.38
CA LEU A 1045 144.47 110.00 -73.34
C LEU A 1045 145.98 109.73 -73.41
N GLN A 1046 146.39 108.47 -73.61
CA GLN A 1046 147.81 108.11 -73.70
C GLN A 1046 148.51 108.86 -74.85
N ARG A 1047 147.89 108.91 -76.03
CA ARG A 1047 148.43 109.61 -77.21
C ARG A 1047 148.58 111.12 -77.00
N VAL A 1048 147.77 111.73 -76.13
CA VAL A 1048 147.90 113.15 -75.75
C VAL A 1048 149.11 113.35 -74.82
N THR A 1049 149.25 112.53 -73.78
CA THR A 1049 150.38 112.66 -72.84
C THR A 1049 151.74 112.46 -73.52
N GLU A 1050 151.85 111.50 -74.45
CA GLU A 1050 153.08 111.26 -75.22
C GLU A 1050 153.47 112.48 -76.09
N ALA A 1051 152.49 113.23 -76.61
CA ALA A 1051 152.73 114.45 -77.38
C ALA A 1051 153.17 115.64 -76.50
N GLU A 1052 152.57 115.79 -75.31
CA GLU A 1052 152.91 116.85 -74.35
C GLU A 1052 154.33 116.72 -73.81
N GLU A 1053 154.77 115.49 -73.49
CA GLU A 1053 156.14 115.23 -73.02
C GLU A 1053 157.19 115.59 -74.07
N MET A 1054 156.95 115.23 -75.34
CA MET A 1054 157.83 115.56 -76.46
C MET A 1054 157.98 117.08 -76.65
N GLY A 1055 156.88 117.84 -76.56
CA GLY A 1055 156.92 119.31 -76.61
C GLY A 1055 157.66 119.92 -75.42
N SER A 1056 157.40 119.42 -74.20
CA SER A 1056 158.05 119.88 -72.96
C SER A 1056 159.56 119.62 -72.96
N ASN A 1057 160.00 118.48 -73.51
CA ASN A 1057 161.42 118.17 -73.68
C ASN A 1057 162.10 119.14 -74.65
N GLY A 1058 161.50 119.42 -75.82
CA GLY A 1058 162.05 120.36 -76.80
C GLY A 1058 162.21 121.79 -76.26
N LEU A 1059 161.23 122.27 -75.49
CA LEU A 1059 161.27 123.59 -74.86
C LEU A 1059 162.45 123.73 -73.88
N ARG A 1060 162.71 122.71 -73.06
CA ARG A 1060 163.84 122.70 -72.12
C ARG A 1060 165.18 122.82 -72.85
N THR A 1061 165.39 122.08 -73.93
CA THR A 1061 166.61 122.16 -74.75
C THR A 1061 166.83 123.57 -75.32
N ALA A 1062 165.77 124.21 -75.82
CA ALA A 1062 165.83 125.57 -76.34
C ALA A 1062 166.21 126.59 -75.24
N THR A 1063 165.64 126.49 -74.04
CA THR A 1063 165.99 127.39 -72.93
C THR A 1063 167.45 127.27 -72.49
N THR A 1064 168.03 126.06 -72.47
CA THR A 1064 169.44 125.84 -72.15
C THR A 1064 170.38 126.46 -73.21
N ILE A 1065 170.00 126.39 -74.50
CA ILE A 1065 170.75 127.04 -75.58
C ILE A 1065 170.69 128.57 -75.44
N GLN A 1066 169.51 129.14 -75.17
CA GLN A 1066 169.35 130.58 -75.00
C GLN A 1066 170.18 131.14 -73.84
N GLN A 1067 170.20 130.45 -72.68
CA GLN A 1067 171.04 130.85 -71.56
C GLN A 1067 172.54 130.91 -71.93
N ARG A 1068 173.00 129.95 -72.74
CA ARG A 1068 174.38 129.87 -73.21
C ARG A 1068 174.74 131.00 -74.20
N VAL A 1069 173.79 131.40 -75.05
CA VAL A 1069 173.94 132.59 -75.93
C VAL A 1069 174.04 133.87 -75.10
N ASN A 1070 173.15 134.07 -74.13
CA ASN A 1070 173.11 135.28 -73.30
C ASN A 1070 174.43 135.53 -72.53
N ILE A 1071 175.13 134.47 -72.09
CA ILE A 1071 176.44 134.59 -71.42
C ILE A 1071 177.50 135.12 -72.39
N LEU A 1072 177.57 134.55 -73.61
CA LEU A 1072 178.51 134.98 -74.65
C LEU A 1072 178.26 136.43 -75.09
N GLU A 1073 177.00 136.86 -75.16
CA GLU A 1073 176.66 138.27 -75.42
C GLU A 1073 177.17 139.23 -74.34
N VAL A 1074 177.14 138.82 -73.07
CA VAL A 1074 177.64 139.63 -71.94
C VAL A 1074 179.16 139.74 -71.98
N GLU A 1075 179.88 138.65 -72.25
CA GLU A 1075 181.34 138.68 -72.42
C GLU A 1075 181.74 139.56 -73.61
N ASN A 1076 181.04 139.42 -74.75
CA ASN A 1076 181.30 140.22 -75.95
C ASN A 1076 180.99 141.71 -75.72
N ARG A 1077 179.92 142.06 -74.98
CA ARG A 1077 179.68 143.44 -74.51
C ARG A 1077 180.81 143.96 -73.63
N GLN A 1078 181.34 143.16 -72.70
CA GLN A 1078 182.46 143.59 -71.85
C GLN A 1078 183.76 143.80 -72.64
N LEU A 1079 183.99 143.04 -73.72
CA LEU A 1079 185.09 143.26 -74.66
C LEU A 1079 184.86 144.54 -75.47
N GLN A 1080 183.66 144.73 -76.03
CA GLN A 1080 183.28 145.95 -76.76
C GLN A 1080 183.40 147.21 -75.88
N GLU A 1081 182.97 147.17 -74.63
CA GLU A 1081 183.11 148.29 -73.70
C GLU A 1081 184.58 148.60 -73.36
N LYS A 1082 185.44 147.59 -73.20
CA LYS A 1082 186.89 147.82 -73.01
C LYS A 1082 187.49 148.53 -74.22
N THR A 1083 187.16 148.08 -75.43
CA THR A 1083 187.56 148.70 -76.70
C THR A 1083 187.02 150.13 -76.84
N LEU A 1084 185.75 150.38 -76.51
CA LEU A 1084 185.12 151.70 -76.59
C LEU A 1084 185.68 152.68 -75.55
N ARG A 1085 185.98 152.24 -74.33
CA ARG A 1085 186.60 153.08 -73.29
C ARG A 1085 188.01 153.52 -73.70
N LEU A 1086 188.79 152.64 -74.32
CA LEU A 1086 190.11 152.96 -74.89
C LEU A 1086 189.98 153.95 -76.06
N ALA A 1087 189.09 153.67 -77.02
CA ALA A 1087 188.82 154.58 -78.14
C ALA A 1087 188.32 155.96 -77.69
N HIS A 1088 187.53 156.04 -76.61
CA HIS A 1088 187.05 157.30 -76.05
C HIS A 1088 188.18 158.11 -75.40
N GLN A 1089 189.20 157.49 -74.80
CA GLN A 1089 190.36 158.22 -74.28
C GLN A 1089 191.16 158.88 -75.42
N VAL A 1090 191.34 158.18 -76.54
CA VAL A 1090 191.95 158.77 -77.76
C VAL A 1090 191.09 159.95 -78.26
N GLY A 1091 189.81 159.70 -78.53
CA GLY A 1091 188.89 160.70 -79.08
C GLY A 1091 188.51 161.85 -78.15
N MET A 1092 188.94 161.86 -76.88
CA MET A 1092 188.83 163.01 -75.98
C MET A 1092 189.96 164.01 -76.20
N LEU A 1093 191.19 163.54 -76.37
CA LEU A 1093 192.36 164.40 -76.58
C LEU A 1093 192.33 165.05 -77.98
N GLU A 1094 191.85 164.34 -78.99
CA GLU A 1094 191.72 164.83 -80.38
C GLU A 1094 190.76 166.02 -80.56
N ARG A 1095 189.87 166.29 -79.60
CA ARG A 1095 188.80 167.31 -79.72
C ARG A 1095 189.02 168.60 -78.94
N GLY A 1096 189.97 168.65 -78.01
CA GLY A 1096 190.44 169.95 -77.48
C GLY A 1096 191.17 170.79 -78.53
N LEU A 1097 191.78 170.13 -79.52
CA LEU A 1097 192.77 170.65 -80.46
C LEU A 1097 192.19 171.45 -81.65
N ARG A 1098 191.04 172.12 -81.52
CA ARG A 1098 190.38 172.77 -82.68
C ARG A 1098 189.58 174.06 -82.51
N ASN A 1099 189.26 174.53 -81.29
CA ASN A 1099 188.36 175.70 -81.12
C ASN A 1099 189.05 177.06 -80.96
N VAL A 1100 190.26 177.15 -80.38
CA VAL A 1100 191.06 178.38 -80.35
C VAL A 1100 192.54 178.04 -80.45
N HIS A 1101 193.23 178.72 -81.37
CA HIS A 1101 194.68 178.79 -81.56
C HIS A 1101 195.48 177.53 -81.97
N SER A 1102 196.15 177.71 -83.12
CA SER A 1102 197.57 177.38 -83.39
C SER A 1102 197.98 176.03 -83.98
N THR A 1103 198.82 176.18 -85.02
CA THR A 1103 199.94 175.32 -85.45
C THR A 1103 199.72 173.88 -85.95
N CYS A 1104 199.70 173.76 -87.28
CA CYS A 1104 200.42 172.76 -88.08
C CYS A 1104 200.04 171.26 -88.00
N SER A 1105 200.73 170.48 -88.84
CA SER A 1105 200.57 169.04 -89.17
C SER A 1105 199.26 168.64 -89.87
N MET A 1106 199.22 167.90 -90.98
CA MET A 1106 200.21 167.08 -91.73
C MET A 1106 200.52 165.68 -91.15
N GLU A 1107 200.15 164.67 -91.96
CA GLU A 1107 200.69 163.30 -92.12
C GLU A 1107 200.27 162.11 -91.20
N ASP A 1108 200.53 160.90 -91.75
CA ASP A 1108 200.50 159.51 -91.19
C ASP A 1108 199.18 158.70 -90.98
N LEU A 1109 199.16 157.35 -90.93
CA LEU A 1109 199.68 156.26 -91.84
C LEU A 1109 199.26 154.82 -91.38
N LYS A 1110 199.39 153.78 -92.25
CA LYS A 1110 199.40 152.27 -92.01
C LYS A 1110 198.05 151.58 -91.65
N LYS A 1111 197.71 150.29 -91.94
CA LYS A 1111 198.35 148.91 -92.03
C LYS A 1111 198.54 148.19 -90.66
N MET A 1112 198.35 146.87 -90.39
CA MET A 1112 197.82 145.63 -91.10
C MET A 1112 197.64 144.39 -90.13
N LEU A 1113 196.70 143.45 -90.42
CA LEU A 1113 196.56 142.00 -89.98
C LEU A 1113 196.48 141.63 -88.46
N PRO A 1114 196.25 140.34 -87.98
CA PRO A 1114 196.04 138.97 -88.58
C PRO A 1114 194.75 138.23 -88.02
N SER A 1115 194.46 136.90 -87.90
CA SER A 1115 194.88 135.54 -88.43
C SER A 1115 193.87 134.37 -88.10
N ASP A 1116 193.82 133.32 -88.94
CA ASP A 1116 193.68 131.81 -88.77
C ASP A 1116 192.65 131.00 -87.90
N ASN A 1117 192.20 129.86 -88.48
CA ASN A 1117 191.78 128.51 -87.95
C ASN A 1117 190.49 128.32 -87.07
N GLU A 1118 189.75 127.18 -86.98
CA GLU A 1118 189.83 125.78 -87.53
C GLU A 1118 188.52 124.91 -87.34
N ILE A 1119 188.32 123.84 -88.16
CA ILE A 1119 187.75 122.46 -87.84
C ILE A 1119 186.26 122.25 -87.34
N PHE A 1120 185.59 121.06 -87.34
CA PHE A 1120 185.44 119.85 -88.22
C PHE A 1120 184.52 118.78 -87.52
N LEU A 1121 184.22 117.62 -88.17
CA LEU A 1121 183.89 116.26 -87.63
C LEU A 1121 182.70 116.05 -86.63
N GLN A 1122 181.70 115.21 -86.93
CA GLN A 1122 181.60 113.72 -86.76
C GLN A 1122 181.55 113.15 -85.32
N THR A 1123 180.48 112.40 -85.02
CA THR A 1123 180.43 111.00 -84.48
C THR A 1123 178.94 110.67 -84.22
N SER A 1124 178.34 109.52 -84.58
CA SER A 1124 178.72 108.09 -84.61
C SER A 1124 178.56 107.39 -83.25
N GLY A 1125 177.54 106.52 -83.15
CA GLY A 1125 177.14 105.80 -81.93
C GLY A 1125 175.79 105.09 -82.09
N SER A 1126 175.57 104.18 -83.05
CA SER A 1126 176.12 102.82 -83.19
C SER A 1126 175.55 101.77 -82.21
N SER A 1127 174.62 100.94 -82.72
CA SER A 1127 174.54 99.47 -82.53
C SER A 1127 174.44 98.83 -81.12
N PRO A 1128 173.97 97.56 -80.99
CA PRO A 1128 173.34 96.65 -81.97
C PRO A 1128 171.92 96.19 -81.45
N LYS A 1129 171.29 95.03 -81.74
CA LYS A 1129 171.69 93.71 -82.30
C LYS A 1129 170.43 92.88 -82.66
N LEU A 1130 170.45 92.15 -83.80
CA LEU A 1130 169.70 90.90 -84.13
C LEU A 1130 168.13 90.91 -84.06
N ALA A 1131 167.38 90.29 -84.98
CA ALA A 1131 167.72 89.67 -86.26
C ALA A 1131 166.51 89.55 -87.22
N MET A 1132 166.76 89.82 -88.50
CA MET A 1132 166.22 89.19 -89.74
C MET A 1132 164.81 88.53 -89.75
N GLY A 1133 163.93 88.94 -90.67
CA GLY A 1133 162.89 88.03 -91.20
C GLY A 1133 161.55 88.59 -91.71
N ASP A 1134 161.55 89.38 -92.79
CA ASP A 1134 160.39 89.46 -93.72
C ASP A 1134 160.35 88.18 -94.61
N PRO A 1135 159.26 87.84 -95.35
CA PRO A 1135 157.97 88.53 -95.50
C PRO A 1135 156.69 87.65 -95.43
N LEU A 1136 155.52 88.30 -95.44
CA LEU A 1136 154.22 87.89 -96.02
C LEU A 1136 153.56 86.52 -95.72
N SER A 1137 152.22 86.55 -95.70
CA SER A 1137 151.28 85.49 -96.14
C SER A 1137 150.89 84.32 -95.21
N ILE A 1138 149.65 84.42 -94.68
CA ILE A 1138 148.59 83.37 -94.60
C ILE A 1138 148.88 82.08 -93.79
N LEU A 1139 148.14 81.92 -92.66
CA LEU A 1139 147.38 80.74 -92.19
C LEU A 1139 146.77 81.14 -90.82
N ASP A 1140 145.46 81.37 -90.69
CA ASP A 1140 144.37 80.39 -90.46
C ASP A 1140 144.48 79.61 -89.14
N SER A 1141 143.49 79.76 -88.24
CA SER A 1141 143.48 79.16 -86.89
C SER A 1141 142.09 79.10 -86.22
N ILE A 1142 141.25 78.19 -86.73
CA ILE A 1142 140.51 77.18 -85.94
C ILE A 1142 139.83 77.66 -84.62
N ARG A 1143 138.53 78.03 -84.68
CA ARG A 1143 137.39 77.13 -84.37
C ARG A 1143 136.07 77.73 -84.85
N ARG A 1144 135.12 76.90 -85.29
CA ARG A 1144 133.86 77.30 -85.94
C ARG A 1144 132.64 76.84 -85.14
N VAL A 1145 131.73 77.76 -84.77
CA VAL A 1145 130.27 77.55 -84.79
C VAL A 1145 129.57 78.88 -85.14
N LYS A 1146 129.18 79.04 -86.40
CA LYS A 1146 128.08 79.88 -86.91
C LYS A 1146 127.38 79.01 -87.97
N VAL A 1147 126.05 78.87 -87.98
CA VAL A 1147 125.03 79.88 -88.30
C VAL A 1147 125.25 80.44 -89.71
N GLY A 1148 124.29 80.17 -90.59
CA GLY A 1148 124.41 80.43 -92.03
C GLY A 1148 123.51 79.49 -92.85
N GLU A 1149 122.45 79.90 -93.54
CA GLU A 1149 121.52 81.04 -93.39
C GLU A 1149 120.53 80.97 -94.58
N HIS A 1150 119.23 81.18 -94.34
CA HIS A 1150 118.24 81.55 -95.39
C HIS A 1150 118.15 80.58 -96.63
N LEU A 1151 117.28 80.76 -97.63
CA LEU A 1151 116.24 81.78 -97.89
C LEU A 1151 114.98 81.11 -98.48
N GLU A 1152 113.81 81.60 -98.07
CA GLU A 1152 112.48 81.62 -98.73
C GLU A 1152 111.95 80.46 -99.61
N SER A 1153 110.64 80.23 -99.44
CA SER A 1153 109.69 79.79 -100.49
C SER A 1153 109.84 78.38 -101.07
N LEU A 1154 108.95 77.46 -100.64
CA LEU A 1154 107.79 77.05 -101.44
C LEU A 1154 106.89 76.01 -100.74
N LYS A 1155 105.62 76.02 -101.16
CA LYS A 1155 104.60 74.94 -101.23
C LYS A 1155 104.81 73.62 -100.46
N SER A 1156 103.73 73.26 -99.75
CA SER A 1156 103.20 71.91 -99.51
C SER A 1156 103.81 70.71 -100.26
N SER A 1157 104.22 69.69 -99.50
CA SER A 1157 104.27 68.27 -99.91
C SER A 1157 104.08 67.38 -98.68
N PHE A 1158 103.70 66.11 -98.87
CA PHE A 1158 103.05 65.26 -97.86
C PHE A 1158 103.86 64.00 -97.49
N SER A 1159 103.45 63.32 -96.40
CA SER A 1159 103.79 61.92 -96.04
C SER A 1159 105.22 61.64 -95.55
N VAL A 1160 105.52 60.65 -94.69
CA VAL A 1160 104.77 59.71 -93.81
C VAL A 1160 105.80 59.26 -92.74
N ALA A 1161 105.59 58.92 -91.45
CA ALA A 1161 104.46 58.76 -90.50
C ALA A 1161 104.55 57.39 -89.79
N PHE A 1162 105.17 57.37 -88.60
CA PHE A 1162 105.15 56.35 -87.53
C PHE A 1162 105.78 57.04 -86.29
N SER A 1163 105.31 56.94 -85.03
CA SER A 1163 104.19 56.17 -84.46
C SER A 1163 103.49 56.97 -83.35
N GLN A 1164 102.19 56.75 -83.15
CA GLN A 1164 101.44 57.10 -81.94
C GLN A 1164 100.77 55.84 -81.37
N PRO A 1165 100.42 55.86 -80.08
CA PRO A 1165 99.10 55.35 -79.65
C PRO A 1165 98.47 56.30 -78.59
N SER A 1166 97.15 56.29 -78.29
CA SER A 1166 96.05 55.42 -78.72
C SER A 1166 94.75 56.22 -78.79
N GLU A 1167 93.93 56.09 -79.86
CA GLU A 1167 92.46 56.26 -79.77
C GLU A 1167 91.72 55.75 -81.02
N LEU A 1168 90.42 55.46 -80.85
CA LEU A 1168 89.36 55.19 -81.84
C LEU A 1168 89.32 53.88 -82.69
N SER A 1169 88.21 53.15 -82.46
CA SER A 1169 87.39 52.37 -83.41
C SER A 1169 87.88 51.04 -84.02
N TYR A 1170 87.54 49.94 -83.35
CA TYR A 1170 86.40 49.09 -83.77
C TYR A 1170 85.37 49.18 -82.62
N LEU A 1171 84.08 49.54 -82.75
CA LEU A 1171 82.97 49.16 -83.63
C LEU A 1171 82.44 47.71 -83.44
N ASN A 1172 81.15 47.64 -83.08
CA ASN A 1172 80.24 46.49 -83.04
C ASN A 1172 80.59 45.29 -82.13
N VAL A 1173 80.15 45.34 -80.86
CA VAL A 1173 79.10 44.42 -80.34
C VAL A 1173 78.15 45.19 -79.39
N THR A 1174 76.87 45.26 -79.78
CA THR A 1174 75.63 45.67 -79.08
C THR A 1174 75.63 46.31 -77.67
N SER A 1175 75.07 47.52 -77.60
CA SER A 1175 73.84 47.82 -76.82
C SER A 1175 72.62 47.65 -77.76
N PRO A 1176 71.32 47.81 -77.35
CA PRO A 1176 70.70 48.16 -76.07
C PRO A 1176 70.03 46.90 -75.43
N GLU A 1177 68.93 46.83 -74.67
CA GLU A 1177 67.77 47.66 -74.26
C GLU A 1177 67.39 47.39 -72.77
N GLY A 1178 66.51 48.13 -72.09
CA GLY A 1178 65.71 49.30 -72.48
C GLY A 1178 64.20 49.11 -72.18
N ALA A 1179 63.75 49.50 -70.98
CA ALA A 1179 62.40 49.23 -70.43
C ALA A 1179 62.16 47.71 -70.13
N ARG A 1180 61.19 47.28 -69.31
CA ARG A 1180 59.99 47.95 -68.74
C ARG A 1180 59.80 47.61 -67.25
N GLY A 1181 59.17 48.53 -66.50
CA GLY A 1181 58.26 48.15 -65.39
C GLY A 1181 56.85 47.87 -65.95
N PRO A 1182 55.98 47.15 -65.22
CA PRO A 1182 55.53 47.60 -63.90
C PRO A 1182 55.87 46.56 -62.81
N GLY A 1183 55.60 46.75 -61.51
CA GLY A 1183 54.59 47.62 -60.89
C GLY A 1183 53.29 46.82 -60.73
N ASP A 1184 52.75 46.85 -59.52
CA ASP A 1184 51.81 45.84 -59.02
C ASP A 1184 50.50 45.79 -59.82
N GLN A 1185 49.96 44.57 -59.97
CA GLN A 1185 48.65 44.36 -60.58
C GLN A 1185 47.60 44.17 -59.46
N GLU A 1186 46.50 44.91 -59.59
CA GLU A 1186 45.38 44.89 -58.67
C GLU A 1186 44.52 43.63 -58.81
N ASP A 1187 43.48 43.58 -57.96
CA ASP A 1187 42.40 42.61 -57.86
C ASP A 1187 42.73 41.24 -57.23
N SER A 1188 42.13 40.88 -56.09
CA SER A 1188 40.70 40.84 -55.70
C SER A 1188 39.95 39.66 -56.31
N ILE A 1189 38.91 39.19 -55.59
CA ILE A 1189 38.06 37.98 -55.82
C ILE A 1189 38.55 36.73 -55.05
N SER A 1190 37.72 35.99 -54.31
CA SER A 1190 36.46 36.30 -53.58
C SER A 1190 36.14 35.08 -52.70
N VAL A 1191 35.75 35.28 -51.43
CA VAL A 1191 34.89 34.33 -50.71
C VAL A 1191 33.87 35.13 -49.90
N ALA A 1192 32.65 35.18 -50.40
CA ALA A 1192 31.43 35.56 -49.71
C ALA A 1192 30.30 34.71 -50.30
N SER A 1193 29.20 34.54 -49.55
CA SER A 1193 28.13 33.56 -49.78
C SER A 1193 28.55 32.09 -49.58
N GLU A 1194 27.72 31.20 -49.01
CA GLU A 1194 26.65 31.34 -48.01
C GLU A 1194 26.24 29.91 -47.54
N ASP A 1195 25.54 29.83 -46.40
CA ASP A 1195 24.61 28.79 -45.94
C ASP A 1195 24.76 27.31 -46.39
N ALA A 1196 25.15 26.43 -45.45
CA ALA A 1196 24.56 25.08 -45.23
C ALA A 1196 25.07 24.41 -43.94
#